data_AF-A0A813ISE8-F1
#
_entry.id   AF-A0A813ISE8-F1
#
_cell.length_a   1.000
_cell.length_b   1.000
_cell.length_c   1.000
_cell.angle_alpha   90.00
_cell.angle_beta   90.00
_cell.angle_gamma   90.00
#
_symmetry.space_group_name_H-M   'P 1'
#
loop_
_entity.id
_entity.type
_entity.pdbx_description
1 polymer ?
#
loop_
_entity_poly.entity_id
_entity_poly.type
_entity_poly.pdbx_seq_one_letter_code
_entity_poly.pdbx_strand_id
1 'polypeptide(L)'
;MTVPTTFSEMFTFNSAVMGFGSDVWMEAVLDSFDSIVMNVANSYRLQEECDVLSIRLAKFNKGSIRLSAYKAVMLASLRSLVPKEWNSTYEVAWGWFWENVERMLQANLGRPAVMEIALTRFMNSLDDSTRDKVRRLIFVTFFQMAPAGQEMFKQSTTRLHFIADKVLEMTVDILRDPQRMCEDVSALGLRHVGYAPPTELFGPFVSSCIEVVRNLTQDEKLEDAFSWSLGLISRMLVRTILEGSTIVMKAININSSTQLKSAVDCAPRGKRAVWMLNITVGTQSISPLMWSIESGALDAAQGIIKDLLTVRADRDRYYYAAEELFTRHPDIVYRLCQEARSLVSHLLDGLIWRSRTTENGKRRVNYYIKHILVGEDGRLNDAMSWIADLGDPKLVRHPVLVLTSDIVWNGPAYFCFLTCKVWLVFTLVAFMTAQSILSMYGKNAHGFEVGNATREAQFALRLFVYLFCMGQLAIYHIRASAKAYKGKKVFKLCCLRVPEYLTAFQEWISLVQCIALIFMVSTCPKLYCMVHWHDQEDAFLGAEEIRITYSILSVTTMLIFFLRMTDFAVMNNTLSAYLIMAFSCLKEVFLFIVALFCVIFAFSASTLALFQSTPHFKDIPTAALSYLEMSFALFDPNEYEKIHGTVLIFILVVLFQICIFVFLLNLLIAQLCSVHRSMYDDIVGHARMQRIVTIYATLPYVAVPLLTKWIGSLKLDQKLEFGLGDVGLAGQGCPKTPSYTKQTTCCK
;
A
#
# COMPACT_ATOMS: atom_id res chain seq x y z
N MET A 1 27.05 -49.31 4.82
CA MET A 1 26.38 -48.58 3.73
C MET A 1 24.91 -48.94 3.76
N THR A 2 24.04 -47.96 3.90
CA THR A 2 22.59 -48.13 3.74
C THR A 2 22.28 -48.41 2.27
N VAL A 3 21.44 -49.41 2.00
CA VAL A 3 21.00 -49.72 0.63
C VAL A 3 20.19 -48.52 0.11
N PRO A 4 20.48 -47.98 -1.09
CA PRO A 4 19.71 -46.89 -1.67
C PRO A 4 18.21 -47.21 -1.76
N THR A 5 17.35 -46.23 -1.50
CA THR A 5 15.89 -46.42 -1.52
C THR A 5 15.19 -45.62 -2.61
N THR A 6 15.87 -44.65 -3.22
CA THR A 6 15.33 -43.86 -4.32
C THR A 6 15.94 -44.27 -5.66
N PHE A 7 15.26 -43.97 -6.77
CA PHE A 7 15.79 -44.27 -8.10
C PHE A 7 17.11 -43.55 -8.38
N SER A 8 17.20 -42.27 -8.05
CA SER A 8 18.41 -41.48 -8.27
C SER A 8 19.61 -42.04 -7.51
N GLU A 9 19.46 -42.33 -6.21
CA GLU A 9 20.54 -42.91 -5.41
C GLU A 9 20.95 -44.31 -5.89
N MET A 10 19.97 -45.15 -6.27
CA MET A 10 20.25 -46.50 -6.79
C MET A 10 20.94 -46.45 -8.15
N PHE A 11 20.56 -45.49 -9.00
CA PHE A 11 21.19 -45.25 -10.29
C PHE A 11 22.65 -44.86 -10.10
N THR A 12 22.95 -43.90 -9.23
CA THR A 12 24.33 -43.47 -8.94
C THR A 12 25.16 -44.60 -8.32
N PHE A 13 24.55 -45.43 -7.45
CA PHE A 13 25.22 -46.59 -6.90
C PHE A 13 25.59 -47.61 -8.01
N ASN A 14 24.63 -47.98 -8.87
CA ASN A 14 24.87 -48.95 -9.93
C ASN A 14 25.77 -48.41 -11.04
N SER A 15 25.71 -47.11 -11.35
CA SER A 15 26.63 -46.48 -12.31
C SER A 15 28.07 -46.60 -11.80
N ALA A 16 28.31 -46.34 -10.51
CA ALA A 16 29.62 -46.50 -9.89
C ALA A 16 30.09 -47.97 -9.92
N VAL A 17 29.23 -48.92 -9.58
CA VAL A 17 29.54 -50.36 -9.60
C VAL A 17 29.87 -50.86 -11.00
N MET A 18 29.19 -50.34 -12.03
CA MET A 18 29.43 -50.71 -13.43
C MET A 18 30.60 -49.96 -14.09
N GLY A 19 31.34 -49.13 -13.33
CA GLY A 19 32.50 -48.39 -13.84
C GLY A 19 32.17 -47.09 -14.58
N PHE A 20 30.93 -46.59 -14.45
CA PHE A 20 30.46 -45.32 -15.02
C PHE A 20 30.36 -44.18 -13.99
N GLY A 21 30.86 -44.36 -12.76
CA GLY A 21 30.73 -43.36 -11.69
C GLY A 21 31.40 -42.00 -11.98
N SER A 22 32.26 -41.90 -13.00
CA SER A 22 32.89 -40.66 -13.46
C SER A 22 32.17 -39.98 -14.64
N ASP A 23 31.12 -40.61 -15.18
CA ASP A 23 30.43 -40.14 -16.40
C ASP A 23 29.36 -39.09 -16.07
N VAL A 24 29.79 -37.83 -15.93
CA VAL A 24 28.92 -36.67 -15.58
C VAL A 24 27.73 -36.48 -16.55
N TRP A 25 27.84 -36.95 -17.79
CA TRP A 25 26.73 -36.87 -18.75
C TRP A 25 25.54 -37.76 -18.34
N MET A 26 25.76 -38.86 -17.61
CA MET A 26 24.68 -39.72 -17.12
C MET A 26 23.84 -39.01 -16.05
N GLU A 27 24.45 -38.13 -15.24
CA GLU A 27 23.73 -37.31 -14.27
C GLU A 27 22.78 -36.33 -14.97
N ALA A 28 23.22 -35.72 -16.09
CA ALA A 28 22.35 -34.82 -16.86
C ALA A 28 21.11 -35.55 -17.44
N VAL A 29 21.25 -36.82 -17.84
CA VAL A 29 20.12 -37.66 -18.25
C VAL A 29 19.25 -38.00 -17.05
N LEU A 30 19.85 -38.36 -15.92
CA LEU A 30 19.15 -38.70 -14.68
C LEU A 30 18.28 -37.54 -14.18
N ASP A 31 18.78 -36.31 -14.24
CA ASP A 31 18.03 -35.09 -13.87
C ASP A 31 16.77 -34.91 -14.71
N SER A 32 16.82 -35.24 -15.99
CA SER A 32 15.69 -35.14 -16.93
C SER A 32 14.83 -36.40 -16.96
N PHE A 33 15.27 -37.50 -16.32
CA PHE A 33 14.67 -38.82 -16.48
C PHE A 33 13.23 -38.87 -15.98
N ASP A 34 12.95 -38.27 -14.83
CA ASP A 34 11.59 -38.21 -14.28
C ASP A 34 10.62 -37.51 -15.23
N SER A 35 11.02 -36.34 -15.76
CA SER A 35 10.24 -35.61 -16.77
C SER A 35 10.02 -36.42 -18.05
N ILE A 36 11.03 -37.15 -18.54
CA ILE A 36 10.91 -37.98 -19.74
C ILE A 36 9.92 -39.14 -19.50
N VAL A 37 10.03 -39.81 -18.35
CA VAL A 37 9.17 -40.94 -17.98
C VAL A 37 7.72 -40.49 -17.82
N MET A 38 7.48 -39.39 -17.09
CA MET A 38 6.13 -38.85 -16.86
C MET A 38 5.42 -38.44 -18.16
N ASN A 39 6.18 -38.17 -19.22
CA ASN A 39 5.68 -37.71 -20.51
C ASN A 39 5.73 -38.77 -21.62
N VAL A 40 6.03 -40.04 -21.31
CA VAL A 40 6.13 -41.12 -22.32
C VAL A 40 4.87 -41.27 -23.19
N ALA A 41 3.69 -41.03 -22.63
CA ALA A 41 2.42 -41.14 -23.35
C ALA A 41 2.12 -39.93 -24.26
N ASN A 42 2.87 -38.83 -24.13
CA ASN A 42 2.70 -37.62 -24.93
C ASN A 42 3.92 -37.42 -25.83
N SER A 43 3.84 -37.92 -27.07
CA SER A 43 4.95 -37.91 -28.03
C SER A 43 5.53 -36.52 -28.27
N TYR A 44 4.71 -35.46 -28.28
CA TYR A 44 5.18 -34.09 -28.46
C TYR A 44 5.99 -33.61 -27.26
N ARG A 45 5.51 -33.90 -26.05
CA ARG A 45 6.19 -33.51 -24.80
C ARG A 45 7.48 -34.31 -24.60
N LEU A 46 7.44 -35.60 -24.90
CA LEU A 46 8.63 -36.45 -24.89
C LEU A 46 9.69 -35.94 -25.87
N GLN A 47 9.28 -35.49 -27.06
CA GLN A 47 10.19 -34.90 -28.04
C GLN A 47 10.83 -33.61 -27.54
N GLU A 48 10.06 -32.72 -26.92
CA GLU A 48 10.58 -31.48 -26.32
C GLU A 48 11.63 -31.77 -25.23
N GLU A 49 11.36 -32.71 -24.32
CA GLU A 49 12.31 -33.11 -23.27
C GLU A 49 13.59 -33.71 -23.87
N CYS A 50 13.47 -34.55 -24.91
CA CYS A 50 14.60 -35.10 -25.64
C CYS A 50 15.39 -34.03 -26.42
N ASP A 51 14.72 -33.05 -27.03
CA ASP A 51 15.35 -31.93 -27.74
C ASP A 51 16.18 -31.09 -26.75
N VAL A 52 15.62 -30.72 -25.60
CA VAL A 52 16.32 -29.96 -24.55
C VAL A 52 17.48 -30.78 -23.96
N LEU A 53 17.27 -32.06 -23.68
CA LEU A 53 18.33 -32.96 -23.20
C LEU A 53 19.45 -33.09 -24.24
N SER A 54 19.15 -33.12 -25.54
CA SER A 54 20.17 -33.19 -26.59
C SER A 54 21.09 -31.97 -26.60
N ILE A 55 20.57 -30.78 -26.25
CA ILE A 55 21.36 -29.56 -26.10
C ILE A 55 22.26 -29.65 -24.86
N ARG A 56 21.75 -30.14 -23.73
CA ARG A 56 22.54 -30.40 -22.52
C ARG A 56 23.66 -31.40 -22.79
N LEU A 57 23.34 -32.49 -23.48
CA LEU A 57 24.30 -33.54 -23.85
C LEU A 57 25.40 -33.03 -24.81
N ALA A 58 25.09 -32.06 -25.67
CA ALA A 58 26.06 -31.47 -26.59
C ALA A 58 27.19 -30.69 -25.89
N LYS A 59 27.03 -30.35 -24.60
CA LYS A 59 28.07 -29.72 -23.78
C LYS A 59 29.13 -30.71 -23.29
N PHE A 60 28.88 -32.01 -23.39
CA PHE A 60 29.83 -33.07 -23.08
C PHE A 60 30.55 -33.56 -24.34
N ASN A 61 31.71 -34.20 -24.17
CA ASN A 61 32.52 -34.67 -25.30
C ASN A 61 31.80 -35.76 -26.10
N LYS A 62 31.66 -35.58 -27.42
CA LYS A 62 30.91 -36.50 -28.31
C LYS A 62 31.36 -37.97 -28.23
N GLY A 63 32.64 -38.22 -27.95
CA GLY A 63 33.21 -39.56 -27.85
C GLY A 63 32.92 -40.31 -26.54
N SER A 64 32.42 -39.63 -25.50
CA SER A 64 32.16 -40.24 -24.18
C SER A 64 30.70 -40.67 -23.98
N ILE A 65 29.78 -40.23 -24.83
CA ILE A 65 28.34 -40.47 -24.64
C ILE A 65 27.96 -41.82 -25.25
N ARG A 66 27.58 -42.77 -24.39
CA ARG A 66 27.08 -44.10 -24.79
C ARG A 66 25.69 -44.33 -24.21
N LEU A 67 24.66 -43.97 -24.96
CA LEU A 67 23.26 -44.05 -24.50
C LEU A 67 22.83 -45.49 -24.13
N SER A 68 23.40 -46.51 -24.80
CA SER A 68 23.23 -47.92 -24.44
C SER A 68 23.79 -48.27 -23.05
N ALA A 69 24.81 -47.56 -22.56
CA ALA A 69 25.33 -47.74 -21.21
C ALA A 69 24.34 -47.22 -20.16
N TYR A 70 23.68 -46.08 -20.43
CA TYR A 70 22.62 -45.57 -19.55
C TYR A 70 21.46 -46.59 -19.43
N LYS A 71 21.06 -47.23 -20.54
CA LYS A 71 20.06 -48.33 -20.54
C LYS A 71 20.42 -49.42 -19.54
N ALA A 72 21.67 -49.89 -19.57
CA ALA A 72 22.12 -50.98 -18.71
C ALA A 72 22.07 -50.61 -17.22
N VAL A 73 22.54 -49.40 -16.88
CA VAL A 73 22.50 -48.88 -15.50
C VAL A 73 21.05 -48.66 -15.04
N MET A 74 20.20 -48.09 -15.91
CA MET A 74 18.78 -47.86 -15.64
C MET A 74 18.06 -49.17 -15.31
N LEU A 75 18.20 -50.20 -16.16
CA LEU A 75 17.53 -51.49 -15.95
C LEU A 75 18.03 -52.19 -14.68
N ALA A 76 19.33 -52.15 -14.40
CA ALA A 76 19.88 -52.71 -13.16
C ALA A 76 19.37 -51.97 -11.90
N SER A 77 19.18 -50.66 -12.00
CA SER A 77 18.69 -49.84 -10.89
C SER A 77 17.22 -50.06 -10.60
N LEU A 78 16.38 -50.13 -11.63
CA LEU A 78 14.97 -50.48 -11.47
C LEU A 78 14.81 -51.89 -10.90
N ARG A 79 15.57 -52.87 -11.43
CA ARG A 79 15.58 -54.26 -10.91
C ARG A 79 15.98 -54.33 -9.43
N SER A 80 16.94 -53.50 -9.01
CA SER A 80 17.42 -53.47 -7.62
C SER A 80 16.41 -52.85 -6.65
N LEU A 81 15.57 -51.90 -7.11
CA LEU A 81 14.57 -51.23 -6.29
C LEU A 81 13.29 -52.06 -6.11
N VAL A 82 12.87 -52.79 -7.15
CA VAL A 82 11.63 -53.58 -7.13
C VAL A 82 11.86 -55.07 -7.47
N PRO A 83 12.80 -55.77 -6.80
CA PRO A 83 13.20 -57.12 -7.19
C PRO A 83 12.08 -58.16 -7.07
N LYS A 84 11.08 -57.92 -6.22
CA LYS A 84 9.93 -58.82 -6.02
C LYS A 84 8.88 -58.72 -7.12
N GLU A 85 8.75 -57.55 -7.75
CA GLU A 85 7.75 -57.27 -8.79
C GLU A 85 8.37 -57.32 -10.20
N TRP A 86 9.69 -57.18 -10.31
CA TRP A 86 10.40 -57.19 -11.57
C TRP A 86 10.27 -58.53 -12.31
N ASN A 87 9.79 -58.48 -13.55
CA ASN A 87 9.58 -59.63 -14.42
C ASN A 87 10.00 -59.31 -15.86
N SER A 88 9.90 -60.28 -16.77
CA SER A 88 10.27 -60.09 -18.18
C SER A 88 9.44 -59.00 -18.88
N THR A 89 8.18 -58.80 -18.48
CA THR A 89 7.32 -57.75 -19.03
C THR A 89 7.82 -56.36 -18.68
N TYR A 90 8.24 -56.12 -17.43
CA TYR A 90 8.85 -54.84 -17.03
C TYR A 90 10.16 -54.57 -17.76
N GLU A 91 11.01 -55.59 -17.92
CA GLU A 91 12.28 -55.47 -18.66
C GLU A 91 12.03 -55.04 -20.13
N VAL A 92 11.05 -55.66 -20.79
CA VAL A 92 10.67 -55.33 -22.17
C VAL A 92 10.08 -53.92 -22.25
N ALA A 93 9.21 -53.54 -21.33
CA ALA A 93 8.57 -52.22 -21.33
C ALA A 93 9.58 -51.09 -21.14
N TRP A 94 10.47 -51.19 -20.15
CA TRP A 94 11.52 -50.21 -19.90
C TRP A 94 12.61 -50.21 -20.99
N GLY A 95 12.91 -51.38 -21.55
CA GLY A 95 13.79 -51.50 -22.71
C GLY A 95 13.23 -50.78 -23.93
N TRP A 96 11.95 -51.00 -24.25
CA TRP A 96 11.24 -50.31 -25.33
C TRP A 96 11.19 -48.79 -25.10
N PHE A 97 10.88 -48.35 -23.87
CA PHE A 97 10.86 -46.93 -23.52
C PHE A 97 12.21 -46.27 -23.83
N TRP A 98 13.31 -46.83 -23.31
CA TRP A 98 14.61 -46.23 -23.50
C TRP A 98 15.08 -46.30 -24.96
N GLU A 99 14.78 -47.36 -25.69
CA GLU A 99 15.12 -47.45 -27.12
C GLU A 99 14.45 -46.35 -27.95
N ASN A 100 13.25 -45.92 -27.58
CA ASN A 100 12.59 -44.77 -28.22
C ASN A 100 13.28 -43.45 -27.83
N VAL A 101 13.58 -43.24 -26.55
CA VAL A 101 14.32 -42.05 -26.07
C VAL A 101 15.69 -41.97 -26.74
N GLU A 102 16.43 -43.07 -26.76
CA GLU A 102 17.74 -43.19 -27.40
C GLU A 102 17.68 -42.84 -28.88
N ARG A 103 16.68 -43.34 -29.62
CA ARG A 103 16.49 -43.00 -31.04
C ARG A 103 16.31 -41.49 -31.25
N MET A 104 15.53 -40.83 -30.39
CA MET A 104 15.29 -39.39 -30.46
C MET A 104 16.55 -38.58 -30.12
N LEU A 105 17.29 -38.99 -29.09
CA LEU A 105 18.54 -38.34 -28.70
C LEU A 105 19.63 -38.52 -29.76
N GLN A 106 19.75 -39.72 -30.34
CA GLN A 106 20.72 -40.02 -31.40
C GLN A 106 20.48 -39.16 -32.65
N ALA A 107 19.22 -38.88 -33.00
CA ALA A 107 18.88 -38.03 -34.14
C ALA A 107 19.41 -36.58 -34.00
N ASN A 108 19.58 -36.11 -32.77
CA ASN A 108 20.03 -34.75 -32.47
C ASN A 108 21.46 -34.69 -31.92
N LEU A 109 22.12 -35.83 -31.66
CA LEU A 109 23.41 -35.86 -30.99
C LEU A 109 24.47 -35.08 -31.78
N GLY A 110 25.03 -34.05 -31.15
CA GLY A 110 26.10 -33.25 -31.74
C GLY A 110 25.68 -32.24 -32.81
N ARG A 111 24.38 -32.16 -33.19
CA ARG A 111 23.83 -31.06 -33.99
C ARG A 111 23.82 -29.72 -33.23
N PRO A 112 23.41 -29.64 -31.94
CA PRO A 112 23.32 -28.38 -31.21
C PRO A 112 24.63 -27.57 -31.17
N ALA A 113 25.78 -28.25 -31.00
CA ALA A 113 27.08 -27.57 -31.00
C ALA A 113 27.42 -26.90 -32.35
N VAL A 114 27.02 -27.50 -33.47
CA VAL A 114 27.22 -26.91 -34.81
C VAL A 114 26.26 -25.75 -35.03
N MET A 115 25.01 -25.90 -34.58
CA MET A 115 23.98 -24.87 -34.63
C MET A 115 24.38 -23.63 -33.83
N GLU A 116 24.93 -23.81 -32.62
CA GLU A 116 25.36 -22.73 -31.73
C GLU A 116 26.44 -21.86 -32.37
N ILE A 117 27.42 -22.50 -33.03
CA ILE A 117 28.50 -21.80 -33.73
C ILE A 117 27.96 -21.02 -34.93
N ALA A 118 27.08 -21.66 -35.74
CA ALA A 118 26.50 -21.03 -36.91
C ALA A 118 25.67 -19.78 -36.53
N LEU A 119 24.78 -19.92 -35.55
CA LEU A 119 23.93 -18.82 -35.08
C LEU A 119 24.75 -17.71 -34.40
N THR A 120 25.73 -18.05 -33.57
CA THR A 120 26.60 -17.04 -32.93
C THR A 120 27.37 -16.24 -33.97
N ARG A 121 27.90 -16.90 -35.01
CA ARG A 121 28.61 -16.23 -36.11
C ARG A 121 27.67 -15.30 -36.87
N PHE A 122 26.46 -15.76 -37.17
CA PHE A 122 25.45 -14.95 -37.84
C PHE A 122 25.09 -13.70 -37.03
N MET A 123 24.75 -13.85 -35.75
CA MET A 123 24.39 -12.73 -34.88
C MET A 123 25.50 -11.69 -34.76
N ASN A 124 26.76 -12.12 -34.70
CA ASN A 124 27.92 -11.22 -34.66
C ASN A 124 28.21 -10.53 -36.01
N SER A 125 27.71 -11.08 -37.12
CA SER A 125 27.90 -10.53 -38.47
C SER A 125 26.89 -9.44 -38.84
N LEU A 126 25.78 -9.32 -38.09
CA LEU A 126 24.73 -8.34 -38.35
C LEU A 126 25.12 -6.96 -37.82
N ASP A 127 25.39 -6.03 -38.73
CA ASP A 127 25.55 -4.60 -38.44
C ASP A 127 24.20 -3.96 -38.06
N ASP A 128 24.23 -2.76 -37.47
CA ASP A 128 23.03 -2.09 -36.96
C ASP A 128 22.00 -1.81 -38.07
N SER A 129 22.48 -1.49 -39.29
CA SER A 129 21.61 -1.25 -40.46
C SER A 129 20.87 -2.51 -40.89
N THR A 130 21.57 -3.65 -41.01
CA THR A 130 20.93 -4.92 -41.37
C THR A 130 20.00 -5.38 -40.26
N ARG A 131 20.37 -5.21 -39.00
CA ARG A 131 19.52 -5.55 -37.85
C ARG A 131 18.21 -4.77 -37.86
N ASP A 132 18.26 -3.47 -38.15
CA ASP A 132 17.06 -2.64 -38.33
C ASP A 132 16.17 -3.11 -39.49
N LYS A 133 16.78 -3.55 -40.59
CA LYS A 133 16.04 -4.12 -41.72
C LYS A 133 15.37 -5.43 -41.34
N VAL A 134 16.06 -6.33 -40.64
CA VAL A 134 15.52 -7.63 -40.16
C VAL A 134 14.31 -7.39 -39.25
N ARG A 135 14.46 -6.51 -38.24
CA ARG A 135 13.39 -6.17 -37.28
C ARG A 135 12.10 -5.74 -37.98
N ARG A 136 12.21 -4.89 -39.00
CA ARG A 136 11.05 -4.42 -39.78
C ARG A 136 10.46 -5.53 -40.64
N LEU A 137 11.31 -6.26 -41.37
CA LEU A 137 10.86 -7.29 -42.31
C LEU A 137 10.12 -8.43 -41.61
N ILE A 138 10.54 -8.84 -40.41
CA ILE A 138 9.85 -9.90 -39.64
C ILE A 138 8.36 -9.59 -39.48
N PHE A 139 8.02 -8.38 -39.01
CA PHE A 139 6.62 -8.00 -38.81
C PHE A 139 5.89 -7.71 -40.11
N VAL A 140 6.56 -7.15 -41.12
CA VAL A 140 5.94 -6.95 -42.44
C VAL A 140 5.54 -8.29 -43.06
N THR A 141 6.44 -9.26 -43.08
CA THR A 141 6.17 -10.61 -43.58
C THR A 141 5.11 -11.31 -42.73
N PHE A 142 5.20 -11.21 -41.40
CA PHE A 142 4.20 -11.80 -40.50
C PHE A 142 2.78 -11.25 -40.74
N PHE A 143 2.63 -9.94 -40.87
CA PHE A 143 1.32 -9.34 -41.11
C PHE A 143 0.79 -9.61 -42.52
N GLN A 144 1.66 -9.94 -43.49
CA GLN A 144 1.23 -10.45 -44.80
C GLN A 144 0.74 -11.90 -44.70
N MET A 145 1.45 -12.76 -43.96
CA MET A 145 1.07 -14.16 -43.78
C MET A 145 -0.16 -14.36 -42.90
N ALA A 146 -0.28 -13.56 -41.83
CA ALA A 146 -1.37 -13.62 -40.86
C ALA A 146 -1.87 -12.20 -40.53
N PRO A 147 -2.76 -11.61 -41.35
CA PRO A 147 -3.28 -10.25 -41.14
C PRO A 147 -3.94 -10.05 -39.77
N ALA A 148 -4.58 -11.09 -39.22
CA ALA A 148 -5.16 -11.08 -37.87
C ALA A 148 -4.14 -10.75 -36.77
N GLY A 149 -2.84 -10.99 -37.01
CA GLY A 149 -1.76 -10.61 -36.09
C GLY A 149 -1.66 -9.09 -35.88
N GLN A 150 -2.08 -8.26 -36.84
CA GLN A 150 -2.01 -6.80 -36.70
C GLN A 150 -2.85 -6.30 -35.51
N GLU A 151 -4.00 -6.93 -35.25
CA GLU A 151 -4.89 -6.54 -34.15
C GLU A 151 -4.29 -6.84 -32.77
N MET A 152 -3.41 -7.85 -32.69
CA MET A 152 -2.75 -8.27 -31.46
C MET A 152 -1.50 -7.42 -31.15
N PHE A 153 -0.86 -6.85 -32.16
CA PHE A 153 0.37 -6.08 -32.04
C PHE A 153 0.12 -4.56 -32.13
N LYS A 154 -0.74 -4.01 -31.26
CA LYS A 154 -0.97 -2.55 -31.10
C LYS A 154 0.13 -1.88 -30.26
N GLN A 155 1.39 -2.14 -30.58
CA GLN A 155 2.55 -1.65 -29.85
C GLN A 155 3.34 -0.66 -30.71
N SER A 156 4.16 0.18 -30.08
CA SER A 156 5.05 1.09 -30.82
C SER A 156 6.06 0.29 -31.65
N THR A 157 6.50 0.84 -32.79
CA THR A 157 7.54 0.24 -33.64
C THR A 157 8.80 -0.12 -32.86
N THR A 158 9.19 0.74 -31.91
CA THR A 158 10.33 0.49 -31.00
C THR A 158 10.13 -0.77 -30.16
N ARG A 159 8.91 -1.02 -29.67
CA ARG A 159 8.59 -2.24 -28.91
C ARG A 159 8.60 -3.47 -29.80
N LEU A 160 8.11 -3.37 -31.03
CA LEU A 160 8.18 -4.45 -32.01
C LEU A 160 9.64 -4.81 -32.33
N HIS A 161 10.49 -3.82 -32.57
CA HIS A 161 11.93 -4.03 -32.79
C HIS A 161 12.60 -4.74 -31.60
N PHE A 162 12.29 -4.31 -30.38
CA PHE A 162 12.77 -4.99 -29.17
C PHE A 162 12.33 -6.45 -29.10
N ILE A 163 11.08 -6.76 -29.48
CA ILE A 163 10.58 -8.14 -29.52
C ILE A 163 11.35 -8.95 -30.56
N ALA A 164 11.55 -8.41 -31.77
CA ALA A 164 12.32 -9.08 -32.81
C ALA A 164 13.76 -9.38 -32.36
N ASP A 165 14.44 -8.44 -31.71
CA ASP A 165 15.78 -8.68 -31.14
C ASP A 165 15.77 -9.83 -30.14
N LYS A 166 14.80 -9.83 -29.22
CA LYS A 166 14.69 -10.88 -28.21
C LYS A 166 14.43 -12.25 -28.84
N VAL A 167 13.59 -12.32 -29.87
CA VAL A 167 13.36 -13.56 -30.61
C VAL A 167 14.67 -14.07 -31.22
N LEU A 168 15.45 -13.21 -31.86
CA LEU A 168 16.75 -13.59 -32.44
C LEU A 168 17.74 -14.05 -31.36
N GLU A 169 17.89 -13.30 -30.27
CA GLU A 169 18.77 -13.64 -29.14
C GLU A 169 18.40 -14.99 -28.52
N MET A 170 17.10 -15.25 -28.32
CA MET A 170 16.63 -16.49 -27.73
C MET A 170 17.03 -17.74 -28.54
N THR A 171 17.13 -17.64 -29.89
CA THR A 171 17.58 -18.76 -30.72
C THR A 171 19.02 -19.20 -30.45
N VAL A 172 19.87 -18.28 -29.99
CA VAL A 172 21.23 -18.60 -29.56
C VAL A 172 21.23 -19.02 -28.09
N ASP A 173 20.49 -18.31 -27.25
CA ASP A 173 20.50 -18.52 -25.80
C ASP A 173 19.97 -19.90 -25.40
N ILE A 174 18.98 -20.45 -26.11
CA ILE A 174 18.48 -21.82 -25.88
C ILE A 174 19.59 -22.87 -26.07
N LEU A 175 20.56 -22.61 -26.96
CA LEU A 175 21.70 -23.50 -27.18
C LEU A 175 22.82 -23.29 -26.16
N ARG A 176 22.97 -22.06 -25.64
CA ARG A 176 23.99 -21.73 -24.63
C ARG A 176 23.62 -22.24 -23.24
N ASP A 177 22.41 -21.91 -22.80
CA ASP A 177 21.88 -22.23 -21.48
C ASP A 177 20.42 -22.71 -21.60
N PRO A 178 20.23 -24.00 -21.96
CA PRO A 178 18.90 -24.54 -22.22
C PRO A 178 17.99 -24.51 -20.99
N GLN A 179 18.54 -24.71 -19.78
CA GLN A 179 17.73 -24.77 -18.57
C GLN A 179 17.15 -23.41 -18.21
N ARG A 180 17.99 -22.37 -18.17
CA ARG A 180 17.53 -20.99 -17.97
C ARG A 180 16.52 -20.59 -19.04
N MET A 181 16.75 -20.97 -20.29
CA MET A 181 15.85 -20.61 -21.39
C MET A 181 14.51 -21.35 -21.36
N CYS A 182 14.47 -22.61 -20.91
CA CYS A 182 13.21 -23.29 -20.64
C CYS A 182 12.39 -22.56 -19.56
N GLU A 183 13.04 -22.07 -18.49
CA GLU A 183 12.39 -21.27 -17.44
C GLU A 183 11.89 -19.92 -17.96
N ASP A 184 12.72 -19.19 -18.70
CA ASP A 184 12.38 -17.90 -19.30
C ASP A 184 11.22 -18.00 -20.30
N VAL A 185 11.24 -19.03 -21.16
CA VAL A 185 10.16 -19.29 -22.13
C VAL A 185 8.87 -19.69 -21.41
N SER A 186 8.95 -20.50 -20.36
CA SER A 186 7.77 -20.86 -19.55
C SER A 186 7.20 -19.64 -18.81
N ALA A 187 8.05 -18.78 -18.25
CA ALA A 187 7.62 -17.53 -17.62
C ALA A 187 7.00 -16.54 -18.64
N LEU A 188 7.56 -16.49 -19.85
CA LEU A 188 6.98 -15.74 -20.96
C LEU A 188 5.64 -16.32 -21.39
N GLY A 189 5.51 -17.64 -21.47
CA GLY A 189 4.28 -18.34 -21.83
C GLY A 189 3.16 -18.08 -20.84
N LEU A 190 3.45 -18.12 -19.53
CA LEU A 190 2.46 -17.79 -18.50
C LEU A 190 1.96 -16.34 -18.60
N ARG A 191 2.80 -15.39 -19.01
CA ARG A 191 2.33 -14.02 -19.32
C ARG A 191 1.43 -14.00 -20.55
N HIS A 192 1.77 -14.78 -21.58
CA HIS A 192 0.93 -14.89 -22.79
C HIS A 192 -0.44 -15.51 -22.48
N VAL A 193 -0.54 -16.45 -21.53
CA VAL A 193 -1.84 -16.98 -21.07
C VAL A 193 -2.79 -15.83 -20.70
N GLY A 194 -2.27 -14.81 -20.00
CA GLY A 194 -3.08 -13.68 -19.58
C GLY A 194 -3.36 -12.63 -20.65
N TYR A 195 -2.65 -12.67 -21.77
CA TYR A 195 -2.98 -11.89 -22.97
C TYR A 195 -3.91 -12.64 -23.93
N ALA A 196 -4.08 -13.97 -23.74
CA ALA A 196 -4.85 -14.86 -24.60
C ALA A 196 -4.59 -14.69 -26.12
N PRO A 197 -3.33 -14.73 -26.59
CA PRO A 197 -3.08 -14.74 -28.02
C PRO A 197 -3.59 -16.05 -28.63
N PRO A 198 -4.19 -16.00 -29.83
CA PRO A 198 -4.51 -17.21 -30.59
C PRO A 198 -3.23 -18.01 -30.87
N THR A 199 -3.20 -19.28 -30.47
CA THR A 199 -2.02 -20.14 -30.62
C THR A 199 -1.68 -20.41 -32.09
N GLU A 200 -2.65 -20.24 -32.98
CA GLU A 200 -2.52 -20.40 -34.43
C GLU A 200 -1.59 -19.36 -35.06
N LEU A 201 -1.37 -18.21 -34.40
CA LEU A 201 -0.51 -17.14 -34.91
C LEU A 201 0.99 -17.40 -34.71
N PHE A 202 1.36 -18.31 -33.78
CA PHE A 202 2.77 -18.59 -33.51
C PHE A 202 3.46 -19.31 -34.68
N GLY A 203 2.74 -20.22 -35.36
CA GLY A 203 3.26 -20.91 -36.55
C GLY A 203 3.66 -19.92 -37.67
N PRO A 204 2.73 -19.09 -38.16
CA PRO A 204 3.02 -18.04 -39.13
C PRO A 204 4.14 -17.09 -38.68
N PHE A 205 4.18 -16.69 -37.40
CA PHE A 205 5.24 -15.83 -36.88
C PHE A 205 6.63 -16.47 -36.99
N VAL A 206 6.76 -17.76 -36.62
CA VAL A 206 8.00 -18.52 -36.79
C VAL A 206 8.38 -18.63 -38.27
N SER A 207 7.42 -18.94 -39.15
CA SER A 207 7.66 -19.02 -40.58
C SER A 207 8.16 -17.70 -41.17
N SER A 208 7.60 -16.57 -40.75
CA SER A 208 8.05 -15.24 -41.19
C SER A 208 9.47 -14.93 -40.72
N CYS A 209 9.82 -15.27 -39.47
CA CYS A 209 11.20 -15.12 -38.99
C CYS A 209 12.19 -15.96 -39.81
N ILE A 210 11.84 -17.21 -40.12
CA ILE A 210 12.68 -18.11 -40.92
C ILE A 210 12.83 -17.57 -42.35
N GLU A 211 11.75 -17.10 -42.97
CA GLU A 211 11.78 -16.55 -44.33
C GLU A 211 12.69 -15.32 -44.41
N VAL A 212 12.62 -14.42 -43.42
CA VAL A 212 13.50 -13.24 -43.37
C VAL A 212 14.97 -13.65 -43.23
N VAL A 213 15.29 -14.62 -42.36
CA VAL A 213 16.67 -15.10 -42.20
C VAL A 213 17.17 -15.82 -43.47
N ARG A 214 16.33 -16.65 -44.10
CA ARG A 214 16.64 -17.32 -45.38
C ARG A 214 16.97 -16.31 -46.49
N ASN A 215 16.27 -15.18 -46.53
CA ASN A 215 16.54 -14.15 -47.53
C ASN A 215 17.85 -13.37 -47.27
N LEU A 216 18.48 -13.55 -46.11
CA LEU A 216 19.72 -12.86 -45.72
C LEU A 216 20.96 -13.76 -45.81
N THR A 217 20.80 -15.08 -45.94
CA THR A 217 21.91 -16.04 -45.96
C THR A 217 21.67 -17.16 -46.96
N GLN A 218 22.75 -17.72 -47.52
CA GLN A 218 22.72 -18.94 -48.33
C GLN A 218 23.23 -20.16 -47.56
N ASP A 219 23.58 -20.00 -46.28
CA ASP A 219 24.06 -21.10 -45.43
C ASP A 219 22.89 -21.96 -44.94
N GLU A 220 22.69 -23.11 -45.58
CA GLU A 220 21.66 -24.10 -45.21
C GLU A 220 21.77 -24.55 -43.74
N LYS A 221 22.99 -24.60 -43.18
CA LYS A 221 23.19 -25.01 -41.78
C LYS A 221 22.69 -23.95 -40.80
N LEU A 222 22.86 -22.68 -41.16
CA LEU A 222 22.34 -21.56 -40.37
C LEU A 222 20.82 -21.53 -40.43
N GLU A 223 20.22 -21.75 -41.60
CA GLU A 223 18.77 -21.84 -41.75
C GLU A 223 18.19 -22.97 -40.89
N ASP A 224 18.76 -24.18 -40.99
CA ASP A 224 18.35 -25.34 -40.18
C ASP A 224 18.52 -25.06 -38.67
N ALA A 225 19.64 -24.46 -38.27
CA ALA A 225 19.89 -24.06 -36.88
C ALA A 225 18.85 -23.07 -36.35
N PHE A 226 18.53 -22.04 -37.13
CA PHE A 226 17.57 -21.00 -36.75
C PHE A 226 16.15 -21.56 -36.67
N SER A 227 15.75 -22.31 -37.69
CA SER A 227 14.44 -22.98 -37.78
C SER A 227 14.23 -23.97 -36.62
N TRP A 228 15.22 -24.80 -36.32
CA TRP A 228 15.14 -25.78 -35.24
C TRP A 228 15.02 -25.10 -33.86
N SER A 229 15.88 -24.12 -33.58
CA SER A 229 15.95 -23.44 -32.29
C SER A 229 14.68 -22.62 -32.03
N LEU A 230 14.24 -21.82 -33.02
CA LEU A 230 13.01 -21.03 -32.91
C LEU A 230 11.77 -21.94 -32.86
N GLY A 231 11.77 -23.04 -33.61
CA GLY A 231 10.72 -24.05 -33.57
C GLY A 231 10.57 -24.68 -32.19
N LEU A 232 11.68 -25.04 -31.52
CA LEU A 232 11.67 -25.55 -30.15
C LEU A 232 11.11 -24.51 -29.17
N ILE A 233 11.59 -23.26 -29.23
CA ILE A 233 11.09 -22.16 -28.39
C ILE A 233 9.58 -21.96 -28.57
N SER A 234 9.11 -21.95 -29.82
CA SER A 234 7.69 -21.78 -30.13
C SER A 234 6.85 -22.93 -29.59
N ARG A 235 7.32 -24.20 -29.71
CA ARG A 235 6.63 -25.37 -29.13
C ARG A 235 6.51 -25.24 -27.61
N MET A 236 7.60 -24.92 -26.91
CA MET A 236 7.60 -24.72 -25.46
C MET A 236 6.62 -23.60 -25.04
N LEU A 237 6.63 -22.50 -25.79
CA LEU A 237 5.78 -21.34 -25.51
C LEU A 237 4.29 -21.66 -25.71
N VAL A 238 3.94 -22.26 -26.85
CA VAL A 238 2.56 -22.68 -27.16
C VAL A 238 2.07 -23.71 -26.15
N ARG A 239 2.89 -24.69 -25.78
CA ARG A 239 2.56 -25.66 -24.74
C ARG A 239 2.25 -24.97 -23.43
N THR A 240 3.11 -24.05 -22.99
CA THR A 240 2.91 -23.31 -21.74
C THR A 240 1.62 -22.50 -21.77
N ILE A 241 1.29 -21.89 -22.92
CA ILE A 241 0.03 -21.17 -23.11
C ILE A 241 -1.16 -22.13 -22.98
N LEU A 242 -1.11 -23.30 -23.62
CA LEU A 242 -2.20 -24.27 -23.57
C LEU A 242 -2.41 -24.85 -22.17
N GLU A 243 -1.33 -25.20 -21.47
CA GLU A 243 -1.37 -25.71 -20.09
C GLU A 243 -1.84 -24.63 -19.10
N GLY A 244 -1.40 -23.38 -19.28
CA GLY A 244 -1.77 -22.27 -18.40
C GLY A 244 -3.16 -21.68 -18.68
N SER A 245 -3.72 -21.86 -19.90
CA SER A 245 -5.03 -21.35 -20.32
C SER A 245 -6.19 -22.13 -19.72
N THR A 246 -6.21 -22.21 -18.39
CA THR A 246 -7.28 -22.82 -17.61
C THR A 246 -8.62 -22.10 -17.83
N ILE A 247 -9.72 -22.78 -17.50
CA ILE A 247 -11.07 -22.18 -17.58
C ILE A 247 -11.24 -20.94 -16.70
N VAL A 248 -10.52 -20.85 -15.59
CA VAL A 248 -10.45 -19.66 -14.74
C VAL A 248 -9.80 -18.50 -15.48
N MET A 249 -8.68 -18.77 -16.14
CA MET A 249 -7.94 -17.74 -16.85
C MET A 249 -8.67 -17.22 -18.09
N LYS A 250 -9.37 -18.11 -18.81
CA LYS A 250 -10.28 -17.72 -19.90
C LYS A 250 -11.39 -16.78 -19.42
N ALA A 251 -11.97 -17.04 -18.24
CA ALA A 251 -12.99 -16.16 -17.66
C ALA A 251 -12.43 -14.79 -17.23
N ILE A 252 -11.18 -14.75 -16.75
CA ILE A 252 -10.46 -13.50 -16.43
C ILE A 252 -10.21 -12.68 -17.69
N ASN A 253 -9.78 -13.31 -18.77
CA ASN A 253 -9.48 -12.61 -20.04
C ASN A 253 -10.74 -11.98 -20.67
N ILE A 254 -11.93 -12.54 -20.40
CA ILE A 254 -13.23 -11.96 -20.80
C ILE A 254 -13.77 -10.96 -19.74
N ASN A 255 -13.12 -10.88 -18.58
CA ASN A 255 -13.52 -10.09 -17.41
C ASN A 255 -14.97 -10.36 -17.00
N SER A 256 -15.33 -11.64 -16.80
CA SER A 256 -16.70 -12.05 -16.44
C SER A 256 -16.74 -12.85 -15.13
N SER A 257 -17.33 -12.25 -14.09
CA SER A 257 -17.56 -12.91 -12.80
C SER A 257 -18.48 -14.14 -12.91
N THR A 258 -19.46 -14.11 -13.80
CA THR A 258 -20.39 -15.23 -14.04
C THR A 258 -19.68 -16.44 -14.65
N GLN A 259 -18.87 -16.23 -15.68
CA GLN A 259 -18.09 -17.32 -16.29
C GLN A 259 -17.03 -17.85 -15.32
N LEU A 260 -16.42 -16.96 -14.53
CA LEU A 260 -15.47 -17.34 -13.50
C LEU A 260 -16.13 -18.25 -12.46
N LYS A 261 -17.33 -17.91 -11.99
CA LYS A 261 -18.07 -18.74 -11.03
C LYS A 261 -18.32 -20.15 -11.60
N SER A 262 -18.78 -20.23 -12.85
CA SER A 262 -18.97 -21.51 -13.55
C SER A 262 -17.66 -22.30 -13.67
N ALA A 263 -16.56 -21.62 -14.00
CA ALA A 263 -15.24 -22.24 -14.11
C ALA A 263 -14.74 -22.82 -12.78
N VAL A 264 -14.90 -22.09 -11.67
CA VAL A 264 -14.47 -22.54 -10.35
C VAL A 264 -15.42 -23.61 -9.77
N ASP A 265 -16.67 -23.67 -10.22
CA ASP A 265 -17.63 -24.73 -9.84
C ASP A 265 -17.25 -26.12 -10.35
N CYS A 266 -16.45 -26.20 -11.41
CA CYS A 266 -15.84 -27.44 -11.90
C CYS A 266 -14.60 -27.88 -11.10
N ALA A 267 -14.07 -27.04 -10.20
CA ALA A 267 -12.83 -27.35 -9.50
C ALA A 267 -13.02 -28.52 -8.51
N PRO A 268 -12.04 -29.44 -8.40
CA PRO A 268 -12.06 -30.48 -7.40
C PRO A 268 -12.18 -29.92 -5.97
N ARG A 269 -12.77 -30.70 -5.06
CA ARG A 269 -12.92 -30.31 -3.66
C ARG A 269 -11.57 -29.94 -3.04
N GLY A 270 -11.54 -28.87 -2.27
CA GLY A 270 -10.32 -28.34 -1.65
C GLY A 270 -9.29 -27.73 -2.62
N LYS A 271 -9.54 -27.69 -3.94
CA LYS A 271 -8.61 -27.12 -4.94
C LYS A 271 -9.08 -25.80 -5.55
N ARG A 272 -10.28 -25.31 -5.20
CA ARG A 272 -10.82 -24.01 -5.65
C ARG A 272 -9.85 -22.85 -5.42
N ALA A 273 -9.31 -22.73 -4.21
CA ALA A 273 -8.35 -21.68 -3.86
C ALA A 273 -7.09 -21.75 -4.74
N VAL A 274 -6.56 -22.96 -4.96
CA VAL A 274 -5.40 -23.19 -5.81
C VAL A 274 -5.69 -22.69 -7.23
N TRP A 275 -6.83 -23.05 -7.82
CA TRP A 275 -7.18 -22.61 -9.17
C TRP A 275 -7.31 -21.09 -9.34
N MET A 276 -7.60 -20.35 -8.26
CA MET A 276 -7.74 -18.88 -8.28
C MET A 276 -6.46 -18.14 -7.85
N LEU A 277 -5.54 -18.80 -7.15
CA LEU A 277 -4.34 -18.18 -6.57
C LEU A 277 -3.03 -18.67 -7.19
N ASN A 278 -3.06 -19.83 -7.84
CA ASN A 278 -1.85 -20.49 -8.34
C ASN A 278 -2.13 -21.38 -9.57
N ILE A 279 -1.68 -20.92 -10.74
CA ILE A 279 -1.53 -21.74 -11.93
C ILE A 279 -0.04 -22.00 -12.11
N THR A 280 0.35 -23.28 -12.09
CA THR A 280 1.74 -23.72 -12.25
C THR A 280 1.94 -24.40 -13.59
N VAL A 281 2.98 -24.00 -14.31
CA VAL A 281 3.43 -24.68 -15.53
C VAL A 281 4.95 -24.87 -15.43
N GLY A 282 5.39 -26.12 -15.34
CA GLY A 282 6.78 -26.44 -15.02
C GLY A 282 7.20 -25.88 -13.65
N THR A 283 8.32 -25.16 -13.61
CA THR A 283 8.84 -24.49 -12.40
C THR A 283 8.24 -23.10 -12.17
N GLN A 284 7.46 -22.59 -13.13
CA GLN A 284 6.91 -21.23 -13.11
C GLN A 284 5.47 -21.24 -12.62
N SER A 285 5.06 -20.14 -11.98
CA SER A 285 3.69 -19.97 -11.50
C SER A 285 3.17 -18.56 -11.69
N ILE A 286 1.86 -18.44 -11.90
CA ILE A 286 1.14 -17.17 -11.99
C ILE A 286 -0.07 -17.19 -11.06
N SER A 287 -0.38 -16.05 -10.45
CA SER A 287 -1.60 -15.88 -9.65
C SER A 287 -2.73 -15.29 -10.51
N PRO A 288 -3.83 -16.03 -10.74
CA PRO A 288 -4.98 -15.52 -11.47
C PRO A 288 -5.58 -14.27 -10.81
N LEU A 289 -5.66 -14.23 -9.48
CA LEU A 289 -6.11 -13.03 -8.75
C LEU A 289 -5.23 -11.82 -9.04
N MET A 290 -3.91 -11.93 -8.91
CA MET A 290 -3.02 -10.79 -9.12
C MET A 290 -3.02 -10.37 -10.58
N TRP A 291 -3.03 -11.33 -11.50
CA TRP A 291 -3.18 -11.01 -12.92
C TRP A 291 -4.48 -10.25 -13.19
N SER A 292 -5.61 -10.66 -12.60
CA SER A 292 -6.89 -9.97 -12.80
C SER A 292 -6.88 -8.53 -12.29
N ILE A 293 -6.10 -8.24 -11.24
CA ILE A 293 -5.91 -6.89 -10.70
C ILE A 293 -5.00 -6.08 -11.64
N GLU A 294 -3.83 -6.62 -11.99
CA GLU A 294 -2.82 -5.94 -12.82
C GLU A 294 -3.31 -5.68 -14.26
N SER A 295 -4.13 -6.60 -14.81
CA SER A 295 -4.75 -6.46 -16.14
C SER A 295 -6.00 -5.57 -16.15
N GLY A 296 -6.51 -5.17 -14.98
CA GLY A 296 -7.74 -4.38 -14.86
C GLY A 296 -9.04 -5.19 -15.07
N ALA A 297 -8.99 -6.51 -15.04
CA ALA A 297 -10.15 -7.40 -15.07
C ALA A 297 -10.87 -7.44 -13.70
N LEU A 298 -11.37 -6.27 -13.27
CA LEU A 298 -11.88 -6.05 -11.91
C LEU A 298 -13.14 -6.84 -11.57
N ASP A 299 -14.00 -7.18 -12.54
CA ASP A 299 -15.22 -7.98 -12.29
C ASP A 299 -14.83 -9.44 -11.97
N ALA A 300 -13.88 -9.99 -12.74
CA ALA A 300 -13.30 -11.30 -12.42
C ALA A 300 -12.58 -11.26 -11.06
N ALA A 301 -11.75 -10.24 -10.80
CA ALA A 301 -11.05 -10.08 -9.52
C ALA A 301 -12.02 -10.03 -8.32
N GLN A 302 -13.11 -9.27 -8.44
CA GLN A 302 -14.17 -9.20 -7.44
C GLN A 302 -14.82 -10.57 -7.23
N GLY A 303 -15.09 -11.31 -8.31
CA GLY A 303 -15.60 -12.68 -8.26
C GLY A 303 -14.66 -13.63 -7.53
N ILE A 304 -13.35 -13.55 -7.78
CA ILE A 304 -12.32 -14.35 -7.09
C ILE A 304 -12.31 -14.04 -5.59
N ILE A 305 -12.23 -12.77 -5.21
CA ILE A 305 -12.20 -12.34 -3.80
C ILE A 305 -13.45 -12.85 -3.06
N LYS A 306 -14.63 -12.67 -3.67
CA LYS A 306 -15.89 -13.16 -3.09
C LYS A 306 -15.90 -14.68 -2.95
N ASP A 307 -15.43 -15.44 -3.93
CA ASP A 307 -15.42 -16.91 -3.86
C ASP A 307 -14.44 -17.43 -2.79
N LEU A 308 -13.22 -16.89 -2.76
CA LEU A 308 -12.18 -17.25 -1.78
C LEU A 308 -12.64 -17.02 -0.34
N LEU A 309 -13.30 -15.87 -0.10
CA LEU A 309 -13.74 -15.45 1.23
C LEU A 309 -15.17 -15.91 1.58
N THR A 310 -15.83 -16.69 0.72
CA THR A 310 -17.12 -17.29 1.07
C THR A 310 -16.90 -18.52 1.94
N VAL A 311 -17.42 -18.51 3.16
CA VAL A 311 -17.41 -19.68 4.04
C VAL A 311 -18.37 -20.74 3.50
N ARG A 312 -17.86 -21.95 3.24
CA ARG A 312 -18.64 -23.10 2.76
C ARG A 312 -18.45 -24.29 3.70
N ALA A 313 -19.52 -25.03 3.97
CA ALA A 313 -19.41 -26.30 4.69
C ALA A 313 -18.95 -27.39 3.72
N ASP A 314 -17.86 -28.08 4.05
CA ASP A 314 -17.48 -29.38 3.47
C ASP A 314 -17.70 -30.47 4.54
N ARG A 315 -17.73 -31.73 4.12
CA ARG A 315 -18.16 -32.88 4.95
C ARG A 315 -17.36 -33.01 6.26
N ASP A 316 -16.10 -32.60 6.25
CA ASP A 316 -15.19 -32.71 7.41
C ASP A 316 -14.72 -31.36 7.96
N ARG A 317 -14.86 -30.24 7.22
CA ARG A 317 -14.33 -28.90 7.58
C ARG A 317 -15.08 -27.77 6.89
N TYR A 318 -15.00 -26.56 7.44
CA TYR A 318 -15.39 -25.35 6.71
C TYR A 318 -14.26 -24.90 5.77
N TYR A 319 -14.60 -24.64 4.52
CA TYR A 319 -13.73 -23.97 3.55
C TYR A 319 -13.83 -22.45 3.71
N TYR A 320 -12.69 -21.80 3.88
CA TYR A 320 -12.51 -20.35 3.87
C TYR A 320 -11.06 -20.03 3.55
N ALA A 321 -10.81 -19.52 2.34
CA ALA A 321 -9.46 -19.46 1.78
C ALA A 321 -8.72 -18.15 2.13
N ALA A 322 -9.04 -17.51 3.25
CA ALA A 322 -8.36 -16.28 3.65
C ALA A 322 -6.88 -16.53 4.00
N GLU A 323 -6.58 -17.64 4.67
CA GLU A 323 -5.19 -17.96 5.03
C GLU A 323 -4.37 -18.18 3.75
N GLU A 324 -4.89 -18.93 2.78
CA GLU A 324 -4.24 -19.17 1.49
C GLU A 324 -4.08 -17.88 0.68
N LEU A 325 -5.07 -16.99 0.71
CA LEU A 325 -5.00 -15.67 0.06
C LEU A 325 -3.86 -14.83 0.62
N PHE A 326 -3.81 -14.62 1.93
CA PHE A 326 -2.81 -13.77 2.57
C PHE A 326 -1.42 -14.42 2.62
N THR A 327 -1.34 -15.76 2.67
CA THR A 327 -0.06 -16.47 2.56
C THR A 327 0.55 -16.33 1.17
N ARG A 328 -0.28 -16.36 0.12
CA ARG A 328 0.21 -16.19 -1.25
C ARG A 328 0.49 -14.72 -1.57
N HIS A 329 -0.34 -13.81 -1.06
CA HIS A 329 -0.29 -12.36 -1.33
C HIS A 329 -0.39 -11.57 -0.01
N PRO A 330 0.70 -11.48 0.78
CA PRO A 330 0.72 -10.70 2.03
C PRO A 330 0.51 -9.20 1.78
N ASP A 331 0.88 -8.72 0.58
CA ASP A 331 0.76 -7.33 0.12
C ASP A 331 -0.58 -7.04 -0.56
N ILE A 332 -1.56 -7.97 -0.54
CA ILE A 332 -2.83 -7.81 -1.27
C ILE A 332 -3.56 -6.51 -0.89
N VAL A 333 -3.54 -6.12 0.38
CA VAL A 333 -4.19 -4.87 0.83
C VAL A 333 -3.52 -3.66 0.20
N TYR A 334 -2.19 -3.63 0.17
CA TYR A 334 -1.42 -2.56 -0.47
C TYR A 334 -1.72 -2.50 -1.97
N ARG A 335 -1.68 -3.64 -2.65
CA ARG A 335 -1.98 -3.77 -4.09
C ARG A 335 -3.38 -3.29 -4.43
N LEU A 336 -4.40 -3.68 -3.65
CA LEU A 336 -5.76 -3.18 -3.85
C LEU A 336 -5.87 -1.67 -3.62
N CYS A 337 -5.17 -1.09 -2.64
CA CYS A 337 -5.18 0.35 -2.43
C CYS A 337 -4.55 1.14 -3.60
N GLN A 338 -3.52 0.58 -4.24
CA GLN A 338 -2.83 1.23 -5.36
C GLN A 338 -3.53 0.99 -6.71
N GLU A 339 -3.89 -0.26 -7.01
CA GLU A 339 -4.27 -0.70 -8.36
C GLU A 339 -5.79 -0.92 -8.50
N ALA A 340 -6.52 -1.25 -7.42
CA ALA A 340 -7.94 -1.63 -7.49
C ALA A 340 -8.77 -1.21 -6.27
N ARG A 341 -8.87 0.11 -6.00
CA ARG A 341 -9.50 0.67 -4.79
C ARG A 341 -10.93 0.20 -4.54
N SER A 342 -11.71 -0.04 -5.58
CA SER A 342 -13.11 -0.51 -5.49
C SER A 342 -13.25 -1.92 -4.92
N LEU A 343 -12.17 -2.72 -4.92
CA LEU A 343 -12.17 -4.08 -4.41
C LEU A 343 -11.85 -4.15 -2.91
N VAL A 344 -11.35 -3.07 -2.30
CA VAL A 344 -10.99 -3.06 -0.87
C VAL A 344 -12.22 -3.34 0.00
N SER A 345 -13.36 -2.73 -0.30
CA SER A 345 -14.63 -3.02 0.41
C SER A 345 -15.04 -4.48 0.28
N HIS A 346 -14.91 -5.06 -0.91
CA HIS A 346 -15.24 -6.46 -1.19
C HIS A 346 -14.32 -7.44 -0.44
N LEU A 347 -13.03 -7.12 -0.32
CA LEU A 347 -12.10 -7.87 0.51
C LEU A 347 -12.57 -7.82 1.97
N LEU A 348 -12.79 -6.62 2.51
CA LEU A 348 -13.17 -6.43 3.90
C LEU A 348 -14.51 -7.07 4.26
N ASP A 349 -15.50 -7.04 3.36
CA ASP A 349 -16.79 -7.72 3.54
C ASP A 349 -16.62 -9.23 3.69
N GLY A 350 -15.71 -9.83 2.91
CA GLY A 350 -15.36 -11.25 3.00
C GLY A 350 -14.61 -11.64 4.28
N LEU A 351 -14.09 -10.67 5.03
CA LEU A 351 -13.48 -10.90 6.36
C LEU A 351 -14.52 -10.95 7.48
N ILE A 352 -15.81 -10.84 7.18
CA ILE A 352 -16.89 -10.89 8.15
C ILE A 352 -17.71 -12.17 7.98
N TRP A 353 -17.83 -12.94 9.05
CA TRP A 353 -18.81 -14.01 9.14
C TRP A 353 -19.93 -13.65 10.12
N ARG A 354 -21.18 -13.89 9.75
CA ARG A 354 -22.36 -13.62 10.59
C ARG A 354 -23.16 -14.90 10.78
N SER A 355 -23.46 -15.25 12.03
CA SER A 355 -24.33 -16.40 12.33
C SER A 355 -25.72 -16.21 11.72
N ARG A 356 -26.39 -17.30 11.34
CA ARG A 356 -27.81 -17.25 10.96
C ARG A 356 -28.72 -17.16 12.18
N THR A 357 -28.30 -17.73 13.30
CA THR A 357 -29.06 -17.76 14.55
C THR A 357 -28.97 -16.43 15.29
N THR A 358 -30.05 -16.09 15.98
CA THR A 358 -30.13 -14.93 16.86
C THR A 358 -30.41 -15.45 18.26
N GLU A 359 -29.57 -15.09 19.22
CA GLU A 359 -29.72 -15.44 20.63
C GLU A 359 -29.95 -14.15 21.41
N ASN A 360 -31.04 -14.08 22.19
CA ASN A 360 -31.38 -12.90 23.00
C ASN A 360 -31.40 -11.57 22.21
N GLY A 361 -31.93 -11.60 20.97
CA GLY A 361 -31.95 -10.42 20.09
C GLY A 361 -30.56 -9.96 19.63
N LYS A 362 -29.53 -10.80 19.76
CA LYS A 362 -28.17 -10.54 19.28
C LYS A 362 -27.72 -11.66 18.34
N ARG A 363 -26.93 -11.32 17.34
CA ARG A 363 -26.33 -12.25 16.39
C ARG A 363 -24.82 -12.30 16.63
N ARG A 364 -24.26 -13.50 16.58
CA ARG A 364 -22.80 -13.69 16.64
C ARG A 364 -22.17 -13.25 15.32
N VAL A 365 -21.10 -12.49 15.40
CA VAL A 365 -20.31 -12.06 14.25
C VAL A 365 -18.84 -12.32 14.56
N ASN A 366 -18.17 -12.98 13.63
CA ASN A 366 -16.74 -13.26 13.72
C ASN A 366 -16.02 -12.45 12.65
N TYR A 367 -14.96 -11.75 13.02
CA TYR A 367 -14.17 -10.90 12.13
C TYR A 367 -12.78 -11.47 11.95
N TYR A 368 -12.36 -11.79 10.74
CA TYR A 368 -11.00 -12.20 10.46
C TYR A 368 -10.08 -10.98 10.41
N ILE A 369 -9.19 -10.84 11.40
CA ILE A 369 -8.33 -9.66 11.56
C ILE A 369 -6.83 -10.00 11.55
N LYS A 370 -6.45 -11.28 11.58
CA LYS A 370 -5.06 -11.73 11.75
C LYS A 370 -4.09 -11.02 10.81
N HIS A 371 -4.28 -11.16 9.49
CA HIS A 371 -3.37 -10.57 8.49
C HIS A 371 -3.59 -9.07 8.24
N ILE A 372 -4.69 -8.50 8.72
CA ILE A 372 -4.89 -7.04 8.73
C ILE A 372 -4.13 -6.39 9.88
N LEU A 373 -3.99 -7.12 11.00
CA LEU A 373 -3.34 -6.64 12.21
C LEU A 373 -1.85 -6.98 12.25
N VAL A 374 -1.46 -8.19 11.86
CA VAL A 374 -0.10 -8.74 12.00
C VAL A 374 0.46 -9.04 10.61
N GLY A 375 1.68 -8.57 10.34
CA GLY A 375 2.41 -8.85 9.11
C GLY A 375 3.19 -10.18 9.18
N GLU A 376 3.87 -10.55 8.09
CA GLU A 376 4.68 -11.79 8.04
C GLU A 376 5.83 -11.80 9.04
N ASP A 377 6.35 -10.62 9.42
CA ASP A 377 7.42 -10.44 10.37
C ASP A 377 6.97 -10.56 11.85
N GLY A 378 5.68 -10.82 12.08
CA GLY A 378 5.08 -10.87 13.41
C GLY A 378 4.93 -9.51 14.09
N ARG A 379 5.19 -8.40 13.38
CA ARG A 379 4.88 -7.04 13.83
C ARG A 379 3.51 -6.61 13.33
N LEU A 380 3.11 -5.40 13.71
CA LEU A 380 1.86 -4.84 13.21
C LEU A 380 1.95 -4.58 11.70
N ASN A 381 0.92 -5.02 10.96
CA ASN A 381 0.80 -4.74 9.54
C ASN A 381 0.45 -3.26 9.31
N ASP A 382 0.96 -2.67 8.23
CA ASP A 382 0.66 -1.31 7.79
C ASP A 382 -0.66 -1.21 7.01
N ALA A 383 -1.39 -2.33 6.85
CA ALA A 383 -2.66 -2.42 6.15
C ALA A 383 -3.67 -1.30 6.49
N MET A 384 -3.88 -0.99 7.78
CA MET A 384 -4.80 0.09 8.16
C MET A 384 -4.27 1.48 7.80
N SER A 385 -2.95 1.68 7.81
CA SER A 385 -2.34 2.93 7.35
C SER A 385 -2.56 3.11 5.85
N TRP A 386 -2.28 2.07 5.04
CA TRP A 386 -2.50 2.12 3.59
C TRP A 386 -3.95 2.43 3.22
N ILE A 387 -4.91 1.90 3.98
CA ILE A 387 -6.33 2.19 3.78
C ILE A 387 -6.68 3.62 4.23
N ALA A 388 -6.13 4.09 5.36
CA ALA A 388 -6.35 5.47 5.82
C ALA A 388 -5.79 6.50 4.84
N ASP A 389 -4.66 6.20 4.20
CA ASP A 389 -4.01 7.05 3.18
C ASP A 389 -4.87 7.22 1.91
N LEU A 390 -5.88 6.37 1.68
CA LEU A 390 -6.86 6.55 0.60
C LEU A 390 -7.76 7.78 0.81
N GLY A 391 -7.91 8.25 2.06
CA GLY A 391 -8.75 9.39 2.39
C GLY A 391 -10.26 9.12 2.27
N ASP A 392 -10.70 7.85 2.22
CA ASP A 392 -12.12 7.48 2.11
C ASP A 392 -12.77 7.28 3.50
N PRO A 393 -13.60 8.23 3.98
CA PRO A 393 -14.25 8.13 5.29
C PRO A 393 -15.33 7.04 5.35
N LYS A 394 -15.88 6.59 4.22
CA LYS A 394 -16.88 5.51 4.18
C LYS A 394 -16.19 4.17 4.40
N LEU A 395 -15.04 3.97 3.76
CA LEU A 395 -14.26 2.75 3.89
C LEU A 395 -13.74 2.55 5.32
N VAL A 396 -13.21 3.60 5.97
CA VAL A 396 -12.68 3.52 7.35
C VAL A 396 -13.77 3.17 8.39
N ARG A 397 -15.05 3.43 8.08
CA ARG A 397 -16.19 3.01 8.91
C ARG A 397 -16.55 1.54 8.77
N HIS A 398 -15.88 0.81 7.88
CA HIS A 398 -16.12 -0.61 7.71
C HIS A 398 -15.90 -1.38 9.03
N PRO A 399 -16.81 -2.28 9.44
CA PRO A 399 -16.77 -2.94 10.75
C PRO A 399 -15.44 -3.63 11.11
N VAL A 400 -14.75 -4.22 10.11
CA VAL A 400 -13.43 -4.85 10.31
C VAL A 400 -12.37 -3.84 10.74
N LEU A 401 -12.33 -2.67 10.09
CA LEU A 401 -11.36 -1.61 10.41
C LEU A 401 -11.71 -0.93 11.73
N VAL A 402 -13.00 -0.73 12.00
CA VAL A 402 -13.49 -0.25 13.29
C VAL A 402 -13.03 -1.17 14.42
N LEU A 403 -13.27 -2.48 14.30
CA LEU A 403 -12.86 -3.43 15.33
C LEU A 403 -11.34 -3.47 15.48
N THR A 404 -10.60 -3.56 14.38
CA THR A 404 -9.14 -3.66 14.41
C THR A 404 -8.50 -2.41 15.03
N SER A 405 -8.94 -1.22 14.61
CA SER A 405 -8.47 0.05 15.16
C SER A 405 -8.81 0.22 16.64
N ASP A 406 -10.02 -0.18 17.07
CA ASP A 406 -10.43 -0.09 18.47
C ASP A 406 -9.69 -1.14 19.35
N ILE A 407 -9.35 -2.32 18.82
CA ILE A 407 -8.50 -3.31 19.51
C ILE A 407 -7.10 -2.74 19.75
N VAL A 408 -6.47 -2.15 18.73
CA VAL A 408 -5.12 -1.59 18.84
C VAL A 408 -5.12 -0.36 19.74
N TRP A 409 -6.14 0.49 19.61
CA TRP A 409 -6.33 1.67 20.46
C TRP A 409 -6.42 1.25 21.93
N ASN A 410 -7.39 0.40 22.29
CA ASN A 410 -7.60 -0.04 23.67
C ASN A 410 -6.46 -0.91 24.24
N GLY A 411 -5.57 -1.42 23.37
CA GLY A 411 -4.37 -2.14 23.75
C GLY A 411 -3.17 -1.21 23.97
N PRO A 412 -2.07 -1.39 23.22
CA PRO A 412 -0.81 -0.70 23.49
C PRO A 412 -0.84 0.80 23.15
N ALA A 413 -1.68 1.24 22.21
CA ALA A 413 -1.64 2.62 21.71
C ALA A 413 -2.20 3.64 22.71
N TYR A 414 -3.31 3.34 23.40
CA TYR A 414 -3.97 4.29 24.31
C TYR A 414 -3.07 4.72 25.47
N PHE A 415 -2.45 3.77 26.17
CA PHE A 415 -1.57 4.08 27.31
C PHE A 415 -0.31 4.83 26.88
N CYS A 416 0.27 4.44 25.75
CA CYS A 416 1.42 5.14 25.19
C CYS A 416 1.06 6.59 24.84
N PHE A 417 -0.06 6.78 24.13
CA PHE A 417 -0.58 8.10 23.78
C PHE A 417 -0.82 8.95 25.04
N LEU A 418 -1.53 8.40 26.03
CA LEU A 418 -1.84 9.11 27.27
C LEU A 418 -0.57 9.52 28.01
N THR A 419 0.41 8.62 28.13
CA THR A 419 1.69 8.91 28.79
C THR A 419 2.44 10.06 28.09
N CYS A 420 2.47 10.06 26.76
CA CYS A 420 3.06 11.16 25.99
C CYS A 420 2.32 12.49 26.22
N LYS A 421 0.99 12.46 26.40
CA LYS A 421 0.17 13.67 26.59
C LYS A 421 0.11 14.16 28.04
N VAL A 422 0.32 13.30 29.04
CA VAL A 422 0.42 13.70 30.46
C VAL A 422 1.53 14.72 30.68
N TRP A 423 2.65 14.59 29.95
CA TRP A 423 3.73 15.58 29.99
C TRP A 423 3.30 16.98 29.50
N LEU A 424 2.44 17.05 28.48
CA LEU A 424 1.86 18.31 28.01
C LEU A 424 0.98 18.95 29.09
N VAL A 425 0.16 18.15 29.77
CA VAL A 425 -0.69 18.64 30.87
C VAL A 425 0.16 19.14 32.03
N PHE A 426 1.20 18.38 32.41
CA PHE A 426 2.11 18.78 33.48
C PHE A 426 2.82 20.10 33.18
N THR A 427 3.36 20.26 31.97
CA THR A 427 4.02 21.50 31.55
C THR A 427 3.05 22.68 31.44
N LEU A 428 1.80 22.45 31.04
CA LEU A 428 0.73 23.45 31.07
C LEU A 428 0.42 23.92 32.50
N VAL A 429 0.25 22.99 33.45
CA VAL A 429 -0.02 23.34 34.86
C VAL A 429 1.16 24.12 35.46
N ALA A 430 2.40 23.71 35.17
CA ALA A 430 3.59 24.45 35.59
C ALA A 430 3.62 25.87 35.01
N PHE A 431 3.28 26.02 33.71
CA PHE A 431 3.21 27.32 33.06
C PHE A 431 2.08 28.21 33.62
N MET A 432 0.88 27.67 33.81
CA MET A 432 -0.24 28.36 34.45
C MET A 432 0.10 28.83 35.86
N THR A 433 0.76 27.98 36.65
CA THR A 433 1.21 28.33 37.99
C THR A 433 2.23 29.48 37.93
N ALA A 434 3.19 29.43 37.01
CA ALA A 434 4.18 30.49 36.82
C ALA A 434 3.57 31.85 36.40
N GLN A 435 2.50 31.84 35.60
CA GLN A 435 1.83 33.07 35.15
C GLN A 435 0.75 33.58 36.11
N SER A 436 0.05 32.70 36.84
CA SER A 436 -0.91 33.13 37.88
C SER A 436 -0.21 33.90 39.00
N ILE A 437 1.00 33.46 39.40
CA ILE A 437 1.85 34.19 40.36
C ILE A 437 2.23 35.58 39.82
N LEU A 438 2.40 35.76 38.50
CA LEU A 438 2.67 37.08 37.89
C LEU A 438 1.51 38.07 38.12
N SER A 439 0.26 37.59 38.05
CA SER A 439 -0.92 38.45 38.21
C SER A 439 -1.10 38.97 39.64
N MET A 440 -0.62 38.25 40.65
CA MET A 440 -0.66 38.71 42.04
C MET A 440 0.21 39.95 42.28
N TYR A 441 1.31 40.09 41.53
CA TYR A 441 2.18 41.28 41.65
C TYR A 441 1.50 42.55 41.10
N GLY A 442 0.70 42.44 40.03
CA GLY A 442 0.03 43.59 39.41
C GLY A 442 -1.04 44.23 40.30
N LYS A 443 -1.54 43.50 41.32
CA LYS A 443 -2.58 43.97 42.24
C LYS A 443 -2.03 44.45 43.60
N ASN A 444 -0.75 44.21 43.90
CA ASN A 444 -0.14 44.57 45.19
C ASN A 444 0.35 46.02 45.25
N ALA A 445 -0.45 46.95 44.74
CA ALA A 445 -0.37 48.37 45.12
C ALA A 445 -0.88 48.61 46.57
N HIS A 446 -1.39 47.57 47.26
CA HIS A 446 -1.91 47.65 48.63
C HIS A 446 -1.17 46.71 49.61
N GLY A 447 0.11 46.98 49.87
CA GLY A 447 0.75 46.71 51.18
C GLY A 447 1.09 45.27 51.59
N PHE A 448 0.90 44.24 50.74
CA PHE A 448 1.34 42.87 51.05
C PHE A 448 2.70 42.58 50.39
N GLU A 449 3.77 42.52 51.19
CA GLU A 449 5.12 42.16 50.71
C GLU A 449 5.10 40.72 50.17
N VAL A 450 5.27 40.59 48.85
CA VAL A 450 5.45 39.28 48.22
C VAL A 450 6.86 38.78 48.57
N GLY A 451 6.94 37.81 49.48
CA GLY A 451 8.20 37.28 49.98
C GLY A 451 9.14 36.75 48.90
N ASN A 452 10.46 36.79 49.15
CA ASN A 452 11.48 36.33 48.20
C ASN A 452 11.26 34.88 47.72
N ALA A 453 10.71 34.02 48.57
CA ALA A 453 10.40 32.63 48.25
C ALA A 453 9.44 32.46 47.07
N THR A 454 8.40 33.29 46.93
CA THR A 454 7.45 33.19 45.80
C THR A 454 8.07 33.70 44.49
N ARG A 455 9.01 34.65 44.56
CA ARG A 455 9.79 35.14 43.42
C ARG A 455 10.74 34.07 42.89
N GLU A 456 11.39 33.35 43.79
CA GLU A 456 12.29 32.23 43.47
C GLU A 456 11.49 31.07 42.88
N ALA A 457 10.36 30.71 43.48
CA ALA A 457 9.47 29.66 42.97
C ALA A 457 8.96 29.95 41.55
N GLN A 458 8.53 31.18 41.26
CA GLN A 458 8.12 31.58 39.91
C GLN A 458 9.25 31.45 38.89
N PHE A 459 10.46 31.89 39.26
CA PHE A 459 11.61 31.79 38.38
C PHE A 459 11.99 30.33 38.13
N ALA A 460 11.97 29.49 39.16
CA ALA A 460 12.20 28.05 39.04
C ALA A 460 11.20 27.37 38.09
N LEU A 461 9.89 27.69 38.21
CA LEU A 461 8.87 27.16 37.30
C LEU A 461 9.05 27.63 35.85
N ARG A 462 9.41 28.90 35.64
CA ARG A 462 9.70 29.43 34.28
C ARG A 462 10.94 28.77 33.69
N LEU A 463 12.01 28.66 34.48
CA LEU A 463 13.23 27.97 34.09
C LEU A 463 12.94 26.51 33.73
N PHE A 464 12.10 25.83 34.51
CA PHE A 464 11.64 24.48 34.20
C PHE A 464 10.92 24.42 32.83
N VAL A 465 9.94 25.31 32.58
CA VAL A 465 9.24 25.32 31.28
C VAL A 465 10.21 25.61 30.13
N TYR A 466 11.13 26.55 30.28
CA TYR A 466 12.10 26.87 29.23
C TYR A 466 13.10 25.74 28.98
N LEU A 467 13.67 25.14 30.03
CA LEU A 467 14.64 24.07 29.83
C LEU A 467 13.98 22.79 29.29
N PHE A 468 12.87 22.38 29.88
CA PHE A 468 12.29 21.06 29.58
C PHE A 468 11.23 21.11 28.49
N CYS A 469 10.30 22.08 28.51
CA CYS A 469 9.26 22.16 27.46
C CYS A 469 9.82 22.73 26.17
N MET A 470 10.43 23.93 26.19
CA MET A 470 11.03 24.52 24.99
C MET A 470 12.20 23.67 24.48
N GLY A 471 13.07 23.17 25.36
CA GLY A 471 14.18 22.29 24.97
C GLY A 471 13.71 21.01 24.24
N GLN A 472 12.69 20.32 24.76
CA GLN A 472 12.13 19.14 24.11
C GLN A 472 11.49 19.46 22.76
N LEU A 473 10.71 20.54 22.67
CA LEU A 473 10.08 20.97 21.41
C LEU A 473 11.13 21.33 20.36
N ALA A 474 12.17 22.07 20.75
CA ALA A 474 13.27 22.43 19.86
C ALA A 474 13.99 21.17 19.34
N ILE A 475 14.36 20.23 20.21
CA ILE A 475 15.01 18.97 19.81
C ILE A 475 14.11 18.18 18.86
N TYR A 476 12.81 18.08 19.16
CA TYR A 476 11.84 17.39 18.32
C TYR A 476 11.76 18.02 16.92
N HIS A 477 11.56 19.34 16.82
CA HIS A 477 11.44 20.02 15.53
C HIS A 477 12.76 19.98 14.73
N ILE A 478 13.92 20.08 15.38
CA ILE A 478 15.23 19.93 14.73
C ILE A 478 15.37 18.52 14.13
N ARG A 479 15.06 17.48 14.91
CA ARG A 479 15.15 16.08 14.44
C ARG A 479 14.15 15.78 13.33
N ALA A 480 12.89 16.22 13.47
CA ALA A 480 11.84 16.02 12.48
C ALA A 480 12.18 16.71 11.15
N SER A 481 12.68 17.95 11.22
CA SER A 481 13.11 18.71 10.03
C SER A 481 14.31 18.05 9.36
N ALA A 482 15.33 17.64 10.14
CA ALA A 482 16.49 16.93 9.60
C ALA A 482 16.09 15.62 8.89
N LYS A 483 15.16 14.85 9.48
CA LYS A 483 14.63 13.62 8.89
C LYS A 483 13.87 13.90 7.58
N ALA A 484 13.05 14.95 7.55
CA ALA A 484 12.29 15.33 6.37
C ALA A 484 13.19 15.79 5.20
N TYR A 485 14.20 16.63 5.47
CA TYR A 485 15.16 17.07 4.46
C TYR A 485 16.01 15.90 3.94
N LYS A 486 16.47 15.01 4.82
CA LYS A 486 17.23 13.81 4.42
C LYS A 486 16.38 12.86 3.57
N GLY A 487 15.09 12.73 3.88
CA GLY A 487 14.13 11.90 3.15
C GLY A 487 13.53 12.54 1.89
N LYS A 488 13.94 13.77 1.52
CA LYS A 488 13.33 14.58 0.43
C LYS A 488 11.81 14.75 0.56
N LYS A 489 11.27 14.62 1.77
CA LYS A 489 9.85 14.80 2.11
C LYS A 489 9.56 16.27 2.42
N VAL A 490 9.62 17.11 1.38
CA VAL A 490 9.43 18.56 1.48
C VAL A 490 8.45 19.03 0.41
N PHE A 491 7.55 19.95 0.78
CA PHE A 491 6.67 20.63 -0.17
C PHE A 491 7.14 22.07 -0.40
N LYS A 492 6.83 22.63 -1.57
CA LYS A 492 7.17 24.02 -1.91
C LYS A 492 6.00 24.92 -1.53
N LEU A 493 6.21 25.81 -0.56
CA LEU A 493 5.31 26.92 -0.27
C LEU A 493 5.94 28.19 -0.86
N CYS A 494 5.40 28.66 -1.99
CA CYS A 494 6.02 29.70 -2.83
C CYS A 494 7.50 29.35 -3.16
N CYS A 495 8.46 29.99 -2.48
CA CYS A 495 9.89 29.84 -2.70
C CYS A 495 10.61 29.02 -1.60
N LEU A 496 9.92 28.70 -0.50
CA LEU A 496 10.51 28.02 0.66
C LEU A 496 10.19 26.52 0.62
N ARG A 497 11.20 25.70 0.89
CA ARG A 497 11.06 24.24 1.04
C ARG A 497 10.72 23.93 2.49
N VAL A 498 9.47 23.61 2.74
CA VAL A 498 8.95 23.34 4.09
C VAL A 498 8.87 21.82 4.30
N PRO A 499 9.30 21.30 5.46
CA PRO A 499 9.12 19.90 5.83
C PRO A 499 7.65 19.45 5.76
N GLU A 500 7.40 18.27 5.19
CA GLU A 500 6.04 17.72 5.02
C GLU A 500 5.30 17.54 6.35
N TYR A 501 6.00 17.24 7.45
CA TYR A 501 5.35 17.05 8.76
C TYR A 501 4.64 18.31 9.28
N LEU A 502 5.03 19.51 8.83
CA LEU A 502 4.39 20.78 9.21
C LEU A 502 3.06 21.03 8.50
N THR A 503 2.64 20.15 7.60
CA THR A 503 1.27 20.19 7.03
C THR A 503 0.21 19.83 8.07
N ALA A 504 0.58 19.08 9.11
CA ALA A 504 -0.31 18.78 10.21
C ALA A 504 -0.48 20.02 11.11
N PHE A 505 -1.73 20.46 11.30
CA PHE A 505 -2.07 21.65 12.09
C PHE A 505 -1.44 21.65 13.50
N GLN A 506 -1.41 20.49 14.15
CA GLN A 506 -0.86 20.35 15.51
C GLN A 506 0.66 20.50 15.55
N GLU A 507 1.36 20.01 14.54
CA GLU A 507 2.81 20.17 14.40
C GLU A 507 3.17 21.63 14.15
N TRP A 508 2.35 22.34 13.37
CA TRP A 508 2.47 23.76 13.17
C TRP A 508 2.24 24.56 14.47
N ILE A 509 1.16 24.26 15.21
CA ILE A 509 0.89 24.90 16.52
C ILE A 509 2.06 24.63 17.49
N SER A 510 2.58 23.41 17.53
CA SER A 510 3.74 23.04 18.35
C SER A 510 4.98 23.86 18.00
N LEU A 511 5.23 24.10 16.71
CA LEU A 511 6.35 24.93 16.26
C LEU A 511 6.16 26.40 16.66
N VAL A 512 4.96 26.95 16.47
CA VAL A 512 4.62 28.32 16.89
C VAL A 512 4.80 28.46 18.40
N GLN A 513 4.41 27.45 19.19
CA GLN A 513 4.64 27.42 20.63
C GLN A 513 6.13 27.46 20.98
N CYS A 514 6.95 26.67 20.29
CA CYS A 514 8.39 26.63 20.50
C CYS A 514 9.01 28.01 20.23
N ILE A 515 8.61 28.64 19.14
CA ILE A 515 9.07 30.00 18.76
C ILE A 515 8.62 31.02 19.79
N ALA A 516 7.36 30.98 20.23
CA ALA A 516 6.84 31.88 21.25
C ALA A 516 7.61 31.74 22.58
N LEU A 517 7.93 30.51 23.00
CA LEU A 517 8.74 30.25 24.20
C LEU A 517 10.17 30.80 24.05
N ILE A 518 10.79 30.69 22.87
CA ILE A 518 12.12 31.28 22.60
C ILE A 518 12.07 32.80 22.77
N PHE A 519 11.05 33.47 22.20
CA PHE A 519 10.86 34.90 22.38
C PHE A 519 10.53 35.29 23.83
N MET A 520 9.79 34.45 24.56
CA MET A 520 9.53 34.67 25.99
C MET A 520 10.81 34.54 26.84
N VAL A 521 11.74 33.66 26.47
CA VAL A 521 13.04 33.55 27.15
C VAL A 521 13.87 34.81 26.91
N SER A 522 13.96 35.27 25.66
CA SER A 522 14.76 36.45 25.32
C SER A 522 14.20 37.76 25.92
N THR A 523 12.88 37.84 26.07
CA THR A 523 12.18 38.98 26.70
C THR A 523 11.91 38.78 28.19
N CYS A 524 12.53 37.77 28.83
CA CYS A 524 12.29 37.49 30.24
C CYS A 524 12.84 38.63 31.13
N PRO A 525 12.01 39.35 31.89
CA PRO A 525 12.46 40.53 32.64
C PRO A 525 13.59 40.22 33.63
N LYS A 526 13.56 39.06 34.31
CA LYS A 526 14.63 38.67 35.24
C LYS A 526 15.97 38.40 34.55
N LEU A 527 15.96 37.78 33.37
CA LEU A 527 17.19 37.53 32.61
C LEU A 527 17.75 38.84 32.05
N TYR A 528 16.86 39.74 31.60
CA TYR A 528 17.23 41.06 31.12
C TYR A 528 17.86 41.91 32.25
N CYS A 529 17.23 41.96 33.43
CA CYS A 529 17.79 42.68 34.59
C CYS A 529 19.11 42.06 35.12
N MET A 530 19.33 40.75 34.95
CA MET A 530 20.62 40.12 35.30
C MET A 530 21.77 40.58 34.39
N VAL A 531 21.49 40.85 33.11
CA VAL A 531 22.49 41.32 32.13
C VAL A 531 22.84 42.80 32.36
N HIS A 532 21.88 43.61 32.79
CA HIS A 532 22.03 45.06 33.04
C HIS A 532 22.27 45.42 34.51
N TRP A 533 22.84 44.50 35.31
CA TRP A 533 23.01 44.66 36.76
C TRP A 533 23.81 45.91 37.18
N HIS A 534 24.61 46.50 36.28
CA HIS A 534 25.46 47.66 36.57
C HIS A 534 24.77 49.03 36.46
N ASP A 535 23.65 49.16 35.72
CA ASP A 535 22.93 50.44 35.52
C ASP A 535 21.52 50.36 36.12
N GLN A 536 21.41 50.65 37.43
CA GLN A 536 20.17 50.46 38.20
C GLN A 536 19.01 51.39 37.81
N GLU A 537 19.26 52.58 37.22
CA GLU A 537 18.22 53.57 36.91
C GLU A 537 17.58 53.36 35.51
N ASP A 538 18.37 53.06 34.48
CA ASP A 538 17.86 52.80 33.11
C ASP A 538 17.24 51.40 32.95
N ALA A 539 17.65 50.44 33.77
CA ALA A 539 17.11 49.08 33.76
C ALA A 539 15.61 49.02 34.16
N PHE A 540 15.09 50.03 34.85
CA PHE A 540 13.70 50.04 35.33
C PHE A 540 12.70 50.55 34.26
N LEU A 541 13.10 51.55 33.46
CA LEU A 541 12.28 52.11 32.37
C LEU A 541 12.16 51.15 31.17
N GLY A 542 13.27 50.54 30.74
CA GLY A 542 13.25 49.52 29.69
C GLY A 542 12.49 48.24 30.09
N ALA A 543 12.36 47.96 31.40
CA ALA A 543 11.64 46.79 31.89
C ALA A 543 10.12 46.87 31.70
N GLU A 544 9.53 48.07 31.57
CA GLU A 544 8.08 48.22 31.42
C GLU A 544 7.59 47.83 30.01
N GLU A 545 8.27 48.31 28.96
CA GLU A 545 7.96 47.92 27.56
C GLU A 545 8.19 46.43 27.31
N ILE A 546 9.28 45.88 27.86
CA ILE A 546 9.60 44.46 27.79
C ILE A 546 8.53 43.64 28.55
N ARG A 547 8.00 44.15 29.66
CA ARG A 547 6.93 43.48 30.43
C ARG A 547 5.62 43.40 29.64
N ILE A 548 5.23 44.44 28.91
CA ILE A 548 4.04 44.42 28.04
C ILE A 548 4.22 43.35 26.95
N THR A 549 5.36 43.37 26.27
CA THR A 549 5.69 42.40 25.21
C THR A 549 5.68 40.96 25.75
N TYR A 550 6.32 40.73 26.89
CA TYR A 550 6.32 39.43 27.58
C TYR A 550 4.90 38.98 27.96
N SER A 551 4.05 39.90 28.42
CA SER A 551 2.65 39.60 28.77
C SER A 551 1.85 39.13 27.56
N ILE A 552 1.99 39.82 26.42
CA ILE A 552 1.34 39.43 25.15
C ILE A 552 1.80 38.04 24.70
N LEU A 553 3.12 37.80 24.73
CA LEU A 553 3.69 36.49 24.39
C LEU A 553 3.22 35.39 25.35
N SER A 554 3.08 35.70 26.64
CA SER A 554 2.59 34.78 27.65
C SER A 554 1.13 34.40 27.44
N VAL A 555 0.25 35.36 27.14
CA VAL A 555 -1.17 35.09 26.82
C VAL A 555 -1.27 34.25 25.55
N THR A 556 -0.53 34.63 24.50
CA THR A 556 -0.48 33.87 23.24
C THR A 556 -0.01 32.43 23.48
N THR A 557 1.06 32.24 24.24
CA THR A 557 1.59 30.90 24.57
C THR A 557 0.59 30.09 25.39
N MET A 558 -0.13 30.72 26.32
CA MET A 558 -1.19 30.07 27.10
C MET A 558 -2.32 29.56 26.20
N LEU A 559 -2.81 30.40 25.28
CA LEU A 559 -3.83 30.01 24.31
C LEU A 559 -3.36 28.85 23.43
N ILE A 560 -2.11 28.89 22.98
CA ILE A 560 -1.49 27.82 22.20
C ILE A 560 -1.42 26.49 22.97
N PHE A 561 -1.08 26.50 24.27
CA PHE A 561 -1.15 25.29 25.09
C PHE A 561 -2.56 24.68 25.10
N PHE A 562 -3.60 25.50 25.29
CA PHE A 562 -4.99 25.03 25.25
C PHE A 562 -5.42 24.56 23.86
N LEU A 563 -4.94 25.20 22.79
CA LEU A 563 -5.16 24.71 21.42
C LEU A 563 -4.53 23.33 21.22
N ARG A 564 -3.34 23.06 21.77
CA ARG A 564 -2.73 21.72 21.72
C ARG A 564 -3.48 20.67 22.55
N MET A 565 -4.22 21.09 23.58
CA MET A 565 -5.07 20.17 24.34
C MET A 565 -6.22 19.59 23.50
N THR A 566 -6.54 20.18 22.34
CA THR A 566 -7.52 19.61 21.42
C THR A 566 -7.16 18.21 20.92
N ASP A 567 -5.88 17.81 20.95
CA ASP A 567 -5.44 16.45 20.63
C ASP A 567 -6.05 15.37 21.53
N PHE A 568 -6.43 15.71 22.76
CA PHE A 568 -7.10 14.77 23.66
C PHE A 568 -8.45 14.30 23.10
N ALA A 569 -9.03 15.03 22.14
CA ALA A 569 -10.25 14.62 21.47
C ALA A 569 -10.14 13.28 20.75
N VAL A 570 -8.94 12.86 20.32
CA VAL A 570 -8.73 11.54 19.67
C VAL A 570 -9.15 10.38 20.59
N MET A 571 -9.11 10.58 21.90
CA MET A 571 -9.56 9.59 22.88
C MET A 571 -11.03 9.21 22.71
N ASN A 572 -11.87 10.13 22.24
CA ASN A 572 -13.28 9.90 22.00
C ASN A 572 -13.66 10.31 20.57
N ASN A 573 -14.06 9.33 19.75
CA ASN A 573 -14.47 9.58 18.36
C ASN A 573 -15.56 10.63 18.23
N THR A 574 -16.49 10.73 19.18
CA THR A 574 -17.55 11.75 19.16
C THR A 574 -16.98 13.16 19.35
N LEU A 575 -16.04 13.31 20.28
CA LEU A 575 -15.38 14.61 20.53
C LEU A 575 -14.46 14.99 19.38
N SER A 576 -13.70 14.03 18.84
CA SER A 576 -12.87 14.24 17.64
C SER A 576 -13.72 14.63 16.43
N ALA A 577 -14.84 13.95 16.19
CA ALA A 577 -15.78 14.31 15.13
C ALA A 577 -16.32 15.74 15.30
N TYR A 578 -16.71 16.12 16.51
CA TYR A 578 -17.15 17.49 16.80
C TYR A 578 -16.07 18.54 16.50
N LEU A 579 -14.83 18.31 16.94
CA LEU A 579 -13.73 19.24 16.67
C LEU A 579 -13.41 19.34 15.17
N ILE A 580 -13.39 18.22 14.45
CA ILE A 580 -13.22 18.23 12.99
C ILE A 580 -14.30 19.07 12.33
N MET A 581 -15.56 18.97 12.79
CA MET A 581 -16.66 19.79 12.28
C MET A 581 -16.38 21.28 12.51
N ALA A 582 -16.01 21.64 13.74
CA ALA A 582 -15.72 23.01 14.13
C ALA A 582 -14.57 23.59 13.30
N PHE A 583 -13.48 22.84 13.10
CA PHE A 583 -12.35 23.26 12.27
C PHE A 583 -12.72 23.41 10.79
N SER A 584 -13.55 22.51 10.24
CA SER A 584 -14.02 22.65 8.85
C SER A 584 -14.91 23.87 8.65
N CYS A 585 -15.69 24.25 9.66
CA CYS A 585 -16.49 25.48 9.64
C CYS A 585 -15.65 26.76 9.70
N LEU A 586 -14.40 26.73 10.16
CA LEU A 586 -13.56 27.94 10.27
C LEU A 586 -13.31 28.63 8.94
N LYS A 587 -13.29 27.89 7.82
CA LYS A 587 -13.14 28.50 6.49
C LYS A 587 -14.30 29.43 6.16
N GLU A 588 -15.52 29.02 6.46
CA GLU A 588 -16.72 29.84 6.23
C GLU A 588 -16.75 31.04 7.19
N VAL A 589 -16.36 30.83 8.45
CA VAL A 589 -16.19 31.93 9.42
C VAL A 589 -15.14 32.94 8.95
N PHE A 590 -14.02 32.48 8.39
CA PHE A 590 -13.00 33.36 7.84
C PHE A 590 -13.52 34.20 6.66
N LEU A 591 -14.25 33.57 5.73
CA LEU A 591 -14.88 34.29 4.61
C LEU A 591 -15.87 35.34 5.12
N PHE A 592 -16.66 35.01 6.15
CA PHE A 592 -17.55 35.96 6.81
C PHE A 592 -16.78 37.12 7.45
N ILE A 593 -15.68 36.86 8.16
CA ILE A 593 -14.85 37.91 8.77
C ILE A 593 -14.28 38.84 7.71
N VAL A 594 -13.83 38.31 6.56
CA VAL A 594 -13.35 39.13 5.43
C VAL A 594 -14.48 40.00 4.87
N ALA A 595 -15.67 39.44 4.65
CA ALA A 595 -16.83 40.20 4.18
C ALA A 595 -17.24 41.28 5.19
N LEU A 596 -17.29 40.93 6.49
CA LEU A 596 -17.58 41.85 7.58
C LEU A 596 -16.58 43.01 7.63
N PHE A 597 -15.28 42.70 7.51
CA PHE A 597 -14.22 43.71 7.46
C PHE A 597 -14.42 44.69 6.29
N CYS A 598 -14.71 44.18 5.09
CA CYS A 598 -14.99 45.02 3.92
C CYS A 598 -16.21 45.94 4.14
N VAL A 599 -17.30 45.41 4.72
CA VAL A 599 -18.51 46.20 5.01
C VAL A 599 -18.22 47.25 6.08
N ILE A 600 -17.57 46.88 7.19
CA ILE A 600 -17.16 47.83 8.24
C ILE A 600 -16.31 48.95 7.64
N PHE A 601 -15.32 48.63 6.81
CA PHE A 601 -14.45 49.63 6.21
C PHE A 601 -15.20 50.55 5.24
N ALA A 602 -16.09 49.99 4.41
CA ALA A 602 -16.92 50.77 3.50
C ALA A 602 -17.82 51.76 4.25
N PHE A 603 -18.55 51.30 5.27
CA PHE A 603 -19.43 52.15 6.07
C PHE A 603 -18.66 53.16 6.92
N SER A 604 -17.47 52.81 7.42
CA SER A 604 -16.59 53.74 8.12
C SER A 604 -16.13 54.88 7.22
N ALA A 605 -15.68 54.56 5.99
CA ALA A 605 -15.29 55.56 4.99
C ALA A 605 -16.48 56.43 4.55
N SER A 606 -17.66 55.83 4.35
CA SER A 606 -18.88 56.58 4.02
C SER A 606 -19.33 57.51 5.14
N THR A 607 -19.21 57.10 6.40
CA THR A 607 -19.60 57.93 7.55
C THR A 607 -18.63 59.09 7.76
N LEU A 608 -17.34 58.88 7.51
CA LEU A 608 -16.33 59.94 7.57
C LEU A 608 -16.52 60.99 6.47
N ALA A 609 -17.04 60.59 5.30
CA ALA A 609 -17.36 61.51 4.21
C ALA A 609 -18.57 62.43 4.51
N LEU A 610 -19.38 62.09 5.52
CA LEU A 610 -20.46 62.97 6.00
C LEU A 610 -19.89 64.06 6.91
N PHE A 611 -20.43 65.27 6.79
CA PHE A 611 -20.10 66.36 7.70
C PHE A 611 -20.74 66.11 9.07
N GLN A 612 -20.02 65.44 9.96
CA GLN A 612 -20.48 65.05 11.29
C GLN A 612 -19.42 65.28 12.37
N SER A 613 -19.86 65.56 13.60
CA SER A 613 -19.00 65.92 14.74
C SER A 613 -19.03 64.91 15.88
N THR A 614 -19.60 63.72 15.67
CA THR A 614 -19.70 62.69 16.70
C THR A 614 -18.33 62.04 16.96
N PRO A 615 -17.98 61.80 18.24
CA PRO A 615 -16.64 61.30 18.60
C PRO A 615 -16.37 59.88 18.08
N HIS A 616 -17.40 59.05 18.00
CA HIS A 616 -17.32 57.65 17.54
C HIS A 616 -16.95 57.49 16.06
N PHE A 617 -17.20 58.52 15.24
CA PHE A 617 -16.96 58.49 13.81
C PHE A 617 -15.90 59.51 13.36
N LYS A 618 -15.07 60.01 14.28
CA LYS A 618 -14.10 61.08 14.03
C LYS A 618 -13.03 60.70 13.00
N ASP A 619 -12.58 59.46 13.02
CA ASP A 619 -11.58 58.91 12.11
C ASP A 619 -11.94 57.46 11.72
N ILE A 620 -11.29 56.94 10.68
CA ILE A 620 -11.60 55.59 10.15
C ILE A 620 -11.41 54.49 11.23
N PRO A 621 -10.32 54.49 12.04
CA PRO A 621 -10.15 53.46 13.06
C PRO A 621 -11.24 53.47 14.14
N THR A 622 -11.62 54.64 14.66
CA THR A 622 -12.68 54.73 15.69
C THR A 622 -14.04 54.42 15.12
N ALA A 623 -14.32 54.84 13.88
CA ALA A 623 -15.53 54.48 13.15
C ALA A 623 -15.62 52.97 12.92
N ALA A 624 -14.52 52.34 12.49
CA ALA A 624 -14.46 50.90 12.26
C ALA A 624 -14.64 50.10 13.55
N LEU A 625 -14.06 50.56 14.67
CA LEU A 625 -14.26 49.95 15.98
C LEU A 625 -15.72 50.06 16.43
N SER A 626 -16.33 51.24 16.26
CA SER A 626 -17.75 51.47 16.59
C SER A 626 -18.66 50.56 15.76
N TYR A 627 -18.45 50.45 14.45
CA TYR A 627 -19.20 49.54 13.59
C TYR A 627 -18.95 48.04 13.91
N LEU A 628 -17.74 47.68 14.36
CA LEU A 628 -17.42 46.33 14.83
C LEU A 628 -18.19 46.00 16.13
N GLU A 629 -18.21 46.93 17.09
CA GLU A 629 -18.98 46.79 18.33
C GLU A 629 -20.48 46.66 18.03
N MET A 630 -21.00 47.46 17.10
CA MET A 630 -22.40 47.35 16.64
C MET A 630 -22.69 45.98 15.99
N SER A 631 -21.75 45.46 15.20
CA SER A 631 -21.88 44.13 14.55
C SER A 631 -22.00 43.00 15.56
N PHE A 632 -21.33 43.11 16.71
CA PHE A 632 -21.39 42.13 17.79
C PHE A 632 -22.44 42.47 18.87
N ALA A 633 -23.24 43.53 18.67
CA ALA A 633 -24.19 44.05 19.64
C ALA A 633 -23.54 44.40 21.01
N LEU A 634 -22.30 44.88 20.98
CA LEU A 634 -21.53 45.35 22.14
C LEU A 634 -21.55 46.87 22.31
N PHE A 635 -22.10 47.62 21.34
CA PHE A 635 -22.16 49.07 21.36
C PHE A 635 -23.16 49.58 22.42
N ASP A 636 -22.78 50.63 23.17
CA ASP A 636 -23.56 51.13 24.31
C ASP A 636 -24.94 51.66 23.86
N PRO A 637 -26.05 51.15 24.46
CA PRO A 637 -27.40 51.64 24.21
C PRO A 637 -27.56 53.16 24.37
N ASN A 638 -26.87 53.77 25.34
CA ASN A 638 -26.96 55.22 25.59
C ASN A 638 -26.26 56.05 24.48
N GLU A 639 -25.26 55.46 23.83
CA GLU A 639 -24.56 56.09 22.72
C GLU A 639 -25.38 56.00 21.43
N TYR A 640 -26.23 54.98 21.27
CA TYR A 640 -27.21 54.91 20.18
C TYR A 640 -28.17 56.12 20.21
N GLU A 641 -28.67 56.51 21.39
CA GLU A 641 -29.57 57.67 21.54
C GLU A 641 -28.93 58.97 21.03
N LYS A 642 -27.62 59.14 21.21
CA LYS A 642 -26.89 60.31 20.73
C LYS A 642 -26.73 60.32 19.21
N ILE A 643 -26.72 59.16 18.55
CA ILE A 643 -26.64 59.03 17.10
C ILE A 643 -27.95 59.47 16.41
N HIS A 644 -29.10 59.36 17.10
CA HIS A 644 -30.39 59.83 16.57
C HIS A 644 -30.43 61.33 16.27
N GLY A 645 -29.53 62.14 16.86
CA GLY A 645 -29.44 63.57 16.59
C GLY A 645 -29.04 63.93 15.15
N THR A 646 -28.41 63.00 14.42
CA THR A 646 -27.98 63.22 13.03
C THR A 646 -28.63 62.20 12.10
N VAL A 647 -29.70 62.61 11.41
CA VAL A 647 -30.55 61.74 10.56
C VAL A 647 -29.76 60.89 9.57
N LEU A 648 -28.74 61.46 8.91
CA LEU A 648 -27.94 60.75 7.90
C LEU A 648 -27.08 59.63 8.51
N ILE A 649 -26.48 59.86 9.68
CA ILE A 649 -25.68 58.84 10.39
C ILE A 649 -26.61 57.73 10.88
N PHE A 650 -27.76 58.10 11.44
CA PHE A 650 -28.76 57.14 11.88
C PHE A 650 -29.21 56.22 10.73
N ILE A 651 -29.48 56.77 9.54
CA ILE A 651 -29.82 55.97 8.34
C ILE A 651 -28.68 55.02 7.97
N LEU A 652 -27.42 55.49 7.96
CA LEU A 652 -26.26 54.63 7.65
C LEU A 652 -26.09 53.50 8.67
N VAL A 653 -26.26 53.78 9.96
CA VAL A 653 -26.18 52.78 11.03
C VAL A 653 -27.31 51.76 10.90
N VAL A 654 -28.53 52.19 10.57
CA VAL A 654 -29.66 51.28 10.30
C VAL A 654 -29.39 50.40 9.08
N LEU A 655 -28.90 50.97 7.97
CA LEU A 655 -28.55 50.22 6.76
C LEU A 655 -27.43 49.21 7.03
N PHE A 656 -26.42 49.61 7.81
CA PHE A 656 -25.36 48.73 8.27
C PHE A 656 -25.93 47.56 9.08
N GLN A 657 -26.77 47.85 10.08
CA GLN A 657 -27.39 46.83 10.93
C GLN A 657 -28.23 45.83 10.12
N ILE A 658 -28.98 46.32 9.12
CA ILE A 658 -29.71 45.46 8.17
C ILE A 658 -28.72 44.58 7.39
N CYS A 659 -27.65 45.15 6.87
CA CYS A 659 -26.62 44.41 6.13
C CYS A 659 -25.98 43.30 6.99
N ILE A 660 -25.64 43.59 8.24
CA ILE A 660 -25.01 42.61 9.15
C ILE A 660 -26.01 41.54 9.58
N PHE A 661 -27.13 41.92 10.20
CA PHE A 661 -28.01 40.96 10.88
C PHE A 661 -28.98 40.25 9.94
N VAL A 662 -29.50 40.95 8.92
CA VAL A 662 -30.48 40.35 7.99
C VAL A 662 -29.76 39.60 6.88
N PHE A 663 -28.65 40.12 6.36
CA PHE A 663 -27.95 39.50 5.24
C PHE A 663 -26.76 38.64 5.67
N LEU A 664 -25.70 39.24 6.23
CA LEU A 664 -24.44 38.51 6.46
C LEU A 664 -24.55 37.40 7.51
N LEU A 665 -25.26 37.64 8.62
CA LEU A 665 -25.42 36.62 9.68
C LEU A 665 -26.28 35.44 9.20
N ASN A 666 -27.39 35.71 8.50
CA ASN A 666 -28.23 34.66 7.92
C ASN A 666 -27.49 33.87 6.83
N LEU A 667 -26.65 34.53 6.04
CA LEU A 667 -25.79 33.88 5.07
C LEU A 667 -24.78 32.96 5.76
N LEU A 668 -24.11 33.42 6.82
CA LEU A 668 -23.19 32.61 7.61
C LEU A 668 -23.90 31.38 8.20
N ILE A 669 -25.09 31.55 8.80
CA ILE A 669 -25.86 30.43 9.33
C ILE A 669 -26.20 29.42 8.23
N ALA A 670 -26.64 29.89 7.06
CA ALA A 670 -26.93 29.02 5.92
C ALA A 670 -25.69 28.25 5.44
N GLN A 671 -24.53 28.91 5.35
CA GLN A 671 -23.25 28.29 4.99
C GLN A 671 -22.82 27.24 6.02
N LEU A 672 -22.89 27.57 7.32
CA LEU A 672 -22.57 26.63 8.40
C LEU A 672 -23.49 25.40 8.40
N CYS A 673 -24.80 25.59 8.21
CA CYS A 673 -25.74 24.48 8.08
C CYS A 673 -25.46 23.61 6.85
N SER A 674 -25.04 24.21 5.73
CA SER A 674 -24.69 23.50 4.51
C SER A 674 -23.45 22.62 4.72
N VAL A 675 -22.37 23.18 5.29
CA VAL A 675 -21.14 22.44 5.61
C VAL A 675 -21.42 21.33 6.63
N HIS A 676 -22.23 21.62 7.65
CA HIS A 676 -22.63 20.60 8.62
C HIS A 676 -23.32 19.43 7.93
N ARG A 677 -24.32 19.69 7.07
CA ARG A 677 -25.05 18.62 6.36
C ARG A 677 -24.17 17.82 5.41
N SER A 678 -23.25 18.47 4.68
CA SER A 678 -22.41 17.78 3.71
C SER A 678 -21.38 16.86 4.37
N MET A 679 -20.88 17.21 5.56
CA MET A 679 -19.91 16.39 6.27
C MET A 679 -20.50 15.44 7.31
N TYR A 680 -21.74 15.66 7.79
CA TYR A 680 -22.31 14.93 8.93
C TYR A 680 -22.25 13.41 8.74
N ASP A 681 -22.55 12.91 7.54
CA ASP A 681 -22.56 11.48 7.27
C ASP A 681 -21.17 10.85 7.30
N ASP A 682 -20.11 11.61 7.00
CA ASP A 682 -18.75 11.11 6.84
C ASP A 682 -17.81 11.49 8.00
N ILE A 683 -18.26 12.36 8.90
CA ILE A 683 -17.39 12.94 9.94
C ILE A 683 -16.85 11.94 10.95
N VAL A 684 -17.65 10.92 11.30
CA VAL A 684 -17.18 9.81 12.14
C VAL A 684 -16.08 9.02 11.43
N GLY A 685 -16.15 8.93 10.09
CA GLY A 685 -15.10 8.32 9.27
C GLY A 685 -13.79 9.12 9.34
N HIS A 686 -13.87 10.45 9.20
CA HIS A 686 -12.71 11.33 9.36
C HIS A 686 -12.09 11.25 10.77
N ALA A 687 -12.91 11.24 11.83
CA ALA A 687 -12.43 11.07 13.20
C ALA A 687 -11.69 9.74 13.41
N ARG A 688 -12.22 8.65 12.86
CA ARG A 688 -11.57 7.33 12.92
C ARG A 688 -10.28 7.28 12.10
N MET A 689 -10.25 7.94 10.94
CA MET A 689 -9.05 8.05 10.12
C MET A 689 -7.94 8.79 10.88
N GLN A 690 -8.26 9.91 11.51
CA GLN A 690 -7.32 10.64 12.37
C GLN A 690 -6.82 9.77 13.55
N ARG A 691 -7.69 8.95 14.14
CA ARG A 691 -7.31 7.98 15.17
C ARG A 691 -6.33 6.94 14.62
N ILE A 692 -6.57 6.36 13.44
CA ILE A 692 -5.66 5.40 12.81
C ILE A 692 -4.29 6.03 12.59
N VAL A 693 -4.23 7.24 12.02
CA VAL A 693 -2.96 7.97 11.84
C VAL A 693 -2.26 8.17 13.18
N THR A 694 -3.00 8.51 14.25
CA THR A 694 -2.45 8.67 15.59
C THR A 694 -1.93 7.35 16.18
N ILE A 695 -2.62 6.22 15.92
CA ILE A 695 -2.16 4.89 16.31
C ILE A 695 -0.80 4.61 15.68
N TYR A 696 -0.65 4.76 14.36
CA TYR A 696 0.63 4.50 13.69
C TYR A 696 1.72 5.50 14.06
N ALA A 697 1.38 6.72 14.43
CA ALA A 697 2.34 7.68 14.97
C ALA A 697 2.82 7.33 16.40
N THR A 698 2.00 6.62 17.20
CA THR A 698 2.30 6.28 18.60
C THR A 698 2.96 4.91 18.77
N LEU A 699 2.66 3.95 17.89
CA LEU A 699 3.20 2.59 17.94
C LEU A 699 4.75 2.50 17.97
N PRO A 700 5.53 3.34 17.26
CA PRO A 700 6.99 3.30 17.33
C PRO A 700 7.57 3.54 18.73
N TYR A 701 6.80 4.14 19.64
CA TYR A 701 7.22 4.36 21.04
C TYR A 701 6.92 3.17 21.95
N VAL A 702 6.16 2.18 21.47
CA VAL A 702 5.84 0.96 22.23
C VAL A 702 7.01 0.00 22.16
N ALA A 703 7.46 -0.50 23.31
CA ALA A 703 8.53 -1.48 23.37
C ALA A 703 8.11 -2.80 22.68
N VAL A 704 8.97 -3.32 21.80
CA VAL A 704 8.70 -4.55 21.02
C VAL A 704 8.27 -5.74 21.89
N PRO A 705 8.90 -6.04 23.06
CA PRO A 705 8.46 -7.17 23.88
C PRO A 705 7.03 -7.04 24.41
N LEU A 706 6.61 -5.81 24.74
CA LEU A 706 5.24 -5.55 25.20
C LEU A 706 4.24 -5.76 24.06
N LEU A 707 4.60 -5.30 22.86
CA LEU A 707 3.79 -5.47 21.65
C LEU A 707 3.62 -6.95 21.30
N THR A 708 4.71 -7.73 21.28
CA THR A 708 4.65 -9.19 21.00
C THR A 708 3.82 -9.93 22.05
N LYS A 709 3.97 -9.58 23.34
CA LYS A 709 3.15 -10.17 24.42
C LYS A 709 1.67 -9.86 24.24
N TRP A 710 1.33 -8.63 23.85
CA TRP A 710 -0.04 -8.22 23.57
C TRP A 710 -0.62 -8.96 22.35
N ILE A 711 0.12 -9.07 21.24
CA ILE A 711 -0.29 -9.86 20.07
C ILE A 711 -0.56 -11.32 20.46
N GLY A 712 0.34 -11.93 21.24
CA GLY A 712 0.15 -13.29 21.76
C GLY A 712 -1.10 -13.44 22.64
N SER A 713 -1.48 -12.39 23.39
CA SER A 713 -2.69 -12.40 24.22
C SER A 713 -4.00 -12.40 23.42
N LEU A 714 -3.98 -11.95 22.16
CA LEU A 714 -5.15 -11.96 21.27
C LEU A 714 -5.52 -13.38 20.80
N LYS A 715 -4.64 -14.37 20.98
CA LYS A 715 -4.85 -15.78 20.61
C LYS A 715 -5.34 -15.94 19.16
N LEU A 716 -4.75 -15.19 18.23
CA LEU A 716 -5.16 -15.18 16.82
C LEU A 716 -4.96 -16.54 16.15
N ASP A 717 -4.18 -17.47 16.70
CA ASP A 717 -4.04 -18.82 16.14
C ASP A 717 -5.08 -19.82 16.68
N GLN A 718 -5.85 -19.43 17.70
CA GLN A 718 -6.92 -20.28 18.24
C GLN A 718 -8.15 -20.24 17.34
N LYS A 719 -8.65 -21.42 16.98
CA LYS A 719 -9.91 -21.56 16.23
C LYS A 719 -11.07 -21.08 17.09
N LEU A 720 -11.88 -20.17 16.54
CA LEU A 720 -13.10 -19.70 17.16
C LEU A 720 -14.29 -20.40 16.55
N GLU A 721 -15.23 -20.85 17.38
CA GLU A 721 -16.45 -21.50 16.90
C GLU A 721 -17.31 -20.57 16.04
N PHE A 722 -17.97 -21.13 15.03
CA PHE A 722 -19.04 -20.42 14.32
C PHE A 722 -20.36 -20.50 15.11
N GLY A 723 -20.67 -21.67 15.66
CA GLY A 723 -21.83 -21.94 16.52
C GLY A 723 -21.50 -23.01 17.57
N LEU A 724 -22.44 -23.33 18.46
CA LEU A 724 -22.28 -24.40 19.45
C LEU A 724 -21.97 -25.73 18.73
N GLY A 725 -20.74 -26.24 18.91
CA GLY A 725 -20.28 -27.49 18.31
C GLY A 725 -19.61 -27.37 16.92
N ASP A 726 -19.65 -26.18 16.29
CA ASP A 726 -19.04 -25.95 14.97
C ASP A 726 -17.68 -25.24 15.13
N VAL A 727 -16.59 -25.99 14.90
CA VAL A 727 -15.23 -25.46 14.92
C VAL A 727 -15.05 -24.50 13.74
N GLY A 728 -14.95 -23.20 14.02
CA GLY A 728 -14.64 -22.19 13.01
C GLY A 728 -13.14 -21.97 12.87
N LEU A 729 -12.76 -20.80 12.37
CA LEU A 729 -11.40 -20.54 11.91
C LEU A 729 -10.57 -19.81 12.95
N ALA A 730 -9.25 -19.95 12.84
CA ALA A 730 -8.29 -19.12 13.56
C ALA A 730 -8.28 -17.70 12.95
N GLY A 731 -7.82 -16.73 13.72
CA GLY A 731 -7.60 -15.34 13.29
C GLY A 731 -8.78 -14.42 13.52
N GLN A 732 -9.80 -14.89 14.24
CA GLN A 732 -11.06 -14.17 14.42
C GLN A 732 -11.10 -13.35 15.73
N GLY A 733 -11.80 -12.22 15.71
CA GLY A 733 -12.32 -11.53 16.90
C GLY A 733 -13.85 -11.70 16.99
N CYS A 734 -14.41 -11.94 18.17
CA CYS A 734 -15.84 -12.27 18.34
C CYS A 734 -16.58 -11.32 19.31
N PRO A 735 -17.03 -10.14 18.87
CA PRO A 735 -18.03 -9.36 19.58
C PRO A 735 -19.47 -9.84 19.27
N LYS A 736 -20.37 -9.83 20.27
CA LYS A 736 -21.81 -10.09 20.05
C LYS A 736 -22.50 -8.80 19.60
N THR A 737 -23.17 -8.79 18.43
CA THR A 737 -23.84 -7.58 17.89
C THR A 737 -25.38 -7.68 17.98
N PRO A 738 -26.14 -6.60 18.21
CA PRO A 738 -27.61 -6.61 18.19
C PRO A 738 -28.20 -6.99 16.82
N SER A 739 -29.37 -7.64 16.81
CA SER A 739 -30.02 -8.22 15.62
C SER A 739 -30.53 -7.21 14.59
N TYR A 740 -30.54 -5.92 14.91
CA TYR A 740 -31.06 -4.86 14.05
C TYR A 740 -29.97 -4.25 13.17
N THR A 741 -29.48 -5.01 12.19
CA THR A 741 -28.81 -4.44 11.01
C THR A 741 -29.34 -5.20 9.79
N LYS A 742 -30.54 -4.82 9.35
CA LYS A 742 -31.04 -5.21 8.04
C LYS A 742 -30.10 -4.64 6.99
N GLN A 743 -29.61 -5.50 6.10
CA GLN A 743 -29.13 -5.09 4.78
C GLN A 743 -30.23 -4.26 4.12
N THR A 744 -29.99 -2.98 3.89
CA THR A 744 -30.49 -2.35 2.67
C THR A 744 -29.74 -3.01 1.52
N THR A 745 -30.30 -4.11 1.03
CA THR A 745 -30.06 -4.61 -0.31
C THR A 745 -30.34 -3.46 -1.29
N CYS A 746 -29.28 -2.83 -1.81
CA CYS A 746 -29.32 -2.14 -3.09
C CYS A 746 -29.50 -3.21 -4.17
N CYS A 747 -30.73 -3.71 -4.30
CA CYS A 747 -31.27 -4.18 -5.56
C CYS A 747 -32.26 -3.10 -6.03
N LYS A 748 -31.73 -2.13 -6.78
CA LYS A 748 -32.35 -1.58 -7.98
C LYS A 748 -31.21 -1.22 -8.93
#